data_AF-A0A960MB58-F1
#
_entry.id   AF-A0A960MB58-F1
#
_cell.length_a   1.000
_cell.length_b   1.000
_cell.length_c   1.000
_cell.angle_alpha   90.00
_cell.angle_beta   90.00
_cell.angle_gamma   90.00
#
_symmetry.space_group_name_H-M   'P 1'
#
loop_
_entity.id
_entity.type
_entity.pdbx_description
1 polymer ?
#
loop_
_entity_poly.entity_id
_entity_poly.type
_entity_poly.pdbx_seq_one_letter_code
_entity_poly.pdbx_strand_id
1 'polypeptide(L)'
;MNPILRRLLASVFGNETSETNPVAKPHPDASPNVDTLEPRVLFSGAPLEAPEQDASAEAEPDGAPEAVDAMGQGPAGDQTGSGQDQTVAGDEGVSLVDTNSAAATLNAETLQTIADAAKQRWIDSGISAEQLAALNSVTYQISDLGGNHLGSTSENLIAIDDDGASRGWFVDLTPAVDEEFGADSPTRLLALSDTGAEQRIDLLTVLLHEQGHILSLPDVGSTGSLMSGSLSAGNRLLPASGQAAGSEPGTLAGTHYLGATITVGSGVTYDHATIQAAVSAAAAGDTILVSDGTYVENVVIDKNLILLSENGRGATVIQGIGGIGALGAIQVSNNTSGVQIGGVGQGFTIIGIDGNGGIENAAVYFQGNHSGAQILDNEIVANGDAGFLTEYGATVSGFVIDGNTFSGKTFAGSQPGGIGFGTQFDPGNNVPRQLVVMGNGGGNLATAGATNITFTNNLITGVAGGISSSDNVSEQGNTLVTLDVANSTISGNTFAGTTNRFATSLRVRRPDTTISGNTFDSSDLGAGTAHLFVQNNTTPVQSIAATNTFDRGVYVDNSTGIGHNLQGAINAVPAGTTLHLTAGTYVGNGTISKAITISGANVGSSGTATRGAESILDGEWLIDASAAVVIDGVKFLNNNPSRSDTLTLATAAGHAIRNSIFESSVVGGGTGGLHDVAIFTHVLSSGSITIEGNLITGDGTFAASAKYSTAAWGRGIFSNGGGASIKILDNTFVNTRTGLNLEGYTNANSEVSGNAFTNAGSGISVGMPSGGTLSSIQDNSFKNVDTDFNLQNITQGEQFDLGTSGNVALPDPLNGDAAGTLFYRGGQGNSSVTGTTGNDVLWGNNGDDLIAGGGGNDTIVGGGGDDTAILSGNLADYEISRVDETITITDLRLNSPDGTDTLTGVESLAFADTTINLAIVDDLSDPAEVQSVIEALAAANPGEPVVLEGTAGDDTIVIDLSSGNWLPDLLIIDGGSQTIGGIDTLVVKTPDGQNVVYTPDTTTFGSGEIVIGGKTIRFSDFEPVDFEFLGVGSS
;
A
#
# COMPACT_ATOMS: atom_id res chain seq x y z
N MET A 1 -45.47 -53.53 -5.61
CA MET A 1 -44.02 -53.84 -5.63
C MET A 1 -43.31 -52.53 -5.35
N ASN A 2 -42.33 -52.35 -4.47
CA ASN A 2 -41.38 -53.26 -3.86
C ASN A 2 -40.80 -52.55 -2.60
N PRO A 3 -40.67 -53.23 -1.45
CA PRO A 3 -40.12 -52.66 -0.20
C PRO A 3 -38.59 -52.56 -0.25
N ILE A 4 -38.06 -51.38 -0.57
CA ILE A 4 -36.67 -51.00 -0.25
C ILE A 4 -36.69 -49.61 0.39
N LEU A 5 -37.33 -49.54 1.56
CA LEU A 5 -37.29 -48.39 2.47
C LEU A 5 -36.87 -48.90 3.86
N ARG A 6 -35.65 -49.44 3.95
CA ARG A 6 -35.08 -49.90 5.23
C ARG A 6 -33.56 -50.01 5.17
N ARG A 7 -32.86 -48.87 5.04
CA ARG A 7 -31.49 -48.58 5.52
C ARG A 7 -31.01 -47.24 4.96
N LEU A 8 -31.28 -46.16 5.69
CA LEU A 8 -30.42 -44.99 5.95
C LEU A 8 -31.30 -43.87 6.51
N LEU A 9 -31.45 -43.82 7.84
CA LEU A 9 -31.98 -42.67 8.59
C LEU A 9 -31.65 -42.94 10.06
N ALA A 10 -30.45 -42.56 10.46
CA ALA A 10 -30.00 -42.55 11.86
C ALA A 10 -28.84 -41.55 12.02
N SER A 11 -29.16 -40.27 11.87
CA SER A 11 -28.63 -39.16 12.65
C SER A 11 -29.11 -37.88 11.97
N VAL A 12 -29.56 -36.92 12.78
CA VAL A 12 -29.91 -35.53 12.45
C VAL A 12 -31.39 -35.22 12.72
N PHE A 13 -31.56 -34.35 13.73
CA PHE A 13 -32.76 -33.67 14.24
C PHE A 13 -33.63 -34.37 15.31
N GLY A 14 -33.35 -33.99 16.56
CA GLY A 14 -34.34 -33.77 17.62
C GLY A 14 -33.83 -32.58 18.45
N ASN A 15 -34.64 -31.71 19.03
CA ASN A 15 -36.07 -31.74 19.23
C ASN A 15 -36.56 -30.33 19.61
N GLU A 16 -37.87 -30.14 19.51
CA GLU A 16 -38.64 -28.91 19.62
C GLU A 16 -38.78 -28.30 21.03
N THR A 17 -39.00 -26.98 21.01
CA THR A 17 -39.92 -26.10 21.79
C THR A 17 -40.42 -26.48 23.20
N SER A 18 -40.41 -25.52 24.14
CA SER A 18 -41.65 -24.88 24.67
C SER A 18 -41.39 -23.69 25.61
N GLU A 19 -42.23 -22.67 25.42
CA GLU A 19 -42.61 -21.49 26.22
C GLU A 19 -42.30 -21.41 27.74
N THR A 20 -41.89 -20.22 28.21
CA THR A 20 -42.68 -19.27 29.05
C THR A 20 -41.76 -18.28 29.81
N ASN A 21 -42.06 -16.99 29.67
CA ASN A 21 -41.57 -15.85 30.48
C ASN A 21 -42.46 -15.71 31.75
N PRO A 22 -42.30 -14.79 32.74
CA PRO A 22 -41.20 -13.85 33.09
C PRO A 22 -40.89 -13.78 34.62
N VAL A 23 -39.96 -12.89 35.04
CA VAL A 23 -40.10 -11.86 36.13
C VAL A 23 -38.82 -11.61 36.97
N ALA A 24 -38.34 -10.35 36.88
CA ALA A 24 -37.74 -9.41 37.85
C ALA A 24 -36.48 -9.72 38.72
N LYS A 25 -35.43 -8.90 38.50
CA LYS A 25 -34.68 -7.96 39.40
C LYS A 25 -34.33 -8.38 40.87
N PRO A 26 -33.37 -7.69 41.54
CA PRO A 26 -31.98 -7.33 41.20
C PRO A 26 -31.00 -7.64 42.38
N HIS A 27 -29.71 -7.26 42.24
CA HIS A 27 -28.67 -7.05 43.29
C HIS A 27 -29.20 -6.60 44.68
N PRO A 28 -28.53 -6.82 45.84
CA PRO A 28 -27.15 -6.31 46.06
C PRO A 28 -26.22 -7.05 47.08
N ASP A 29 -24.95 -6.61 47.07
CA ASP A 29 -23.96 -6.45 48.16
C ASP A 29 -23.88 -7.43 49.34
N ALA A 30 -22.68 -7.95 49.57
CA ALA A 30 -21.77 -7.47 50.62
C ALA A 30 -20.73 -8.54 51.01
N SER A 31 -19.45 -8.24 50.79
CA SER A 31 -18.34 -8.78 51.59
C SER A 31 -18.53 -8.35 53.07
N PRO A 32 -17.97 -9.03 54.09
CA PRO A 32 -16.52 -8.97 54.31
C PRO A 32 -15.86 -10.20 54.98
N ASN A 33 -14.54 -10.28 54.77
CA ASN A 33 -13.44 -10.68 55.67
C ASN A 33 -13.66 -11.76 56.76
N VAL A 34 -12.63 -12.59 56.97
CA VAL A 34 -11.67 -12.46 58.10
C VAL A 34 -10.87 -13.77 58.27
N ASP A 35 -9.56 -13.60 58.47
CA ASP A 35 -8.57 -14.43 59.19
C ASP A 35 -8.18 -15.82 58.68
N THR A 36 -6.93 -15.95 58.20
CA THR A 36 -5.68 -16.29 58.94
C THR A 36 -5.55 -17.76 59.33
N LEU A 37 -4.46 -18.39 58.85
CA LEU A 37 -3.35 -18.88 59.68
C LEU A 37 -2.39 -19.71 58.81
N GLU A 38 -1.19 -19.16 58.68
CA GLU A 38 0.09 -19.84 58.43
C GLU A 38 0.38 -20.96 59.47
N PRO A 39 1.55 -21.65 59.44
CA PRO A 39 2.38 -22.15 58.33
C PRO A 39 2.85 -23.60 58.62
N ARG A 40 3.62 -24.22 57.70
CA ARG A 40 4.56 -25.28 58.09
C ARG A 40 5.77 -25.38 57.18
N VAL A 41 6.90 -24.95 57.73
CA VAL A 41 8.28 -25.18 57.29
C VAL A 41 8.72 -26.61 57.66
N LEU A 42 9.54 -27.27 56.84
CA LEU A 42 10.85 -27.88 57.20
C LEU A 42 11.46 -28.77 56.08
N PHE A 43 12.47 -28.18 55.42
CA PHE A 43 13.87 -28.63 55.25
C PHE A 43 14.32 -30.03 54.79
N SER A 44 15.46 -29.97 54.05
CA SER A 44 16.59 -30.91 53.88
C SER A 44 16.53 -31.92 52.72
N GLY A 45 17.62 -32.24 52.01
CA GLY A 45 19.02 -31.86 52.17
C GLY A 45 19.84 -32.00 50.87
N ALA A 46 21.07 -31.51 50.95
CA ALA A 46 22.09 -31.35 49.90
C ALA A 46 22.89 -32.65 49.61
N PRO A 47 24.12 -32.60 49.06
CA PRO A 47 24.54 -32.42 47.65
C PRO A 47 25.41 -33.63 47.19
N LEU A 48 26.03 -33.62 45.99
CA LEU A 48 27.34 -34.25 45.69
C LEU A 48 27.80 -34.05 44.22
N GLU A 49 29.11 -34.18 44.05
CA GLU A 49 30.04 -33.61 43.05
C GLU A 49 30.22 -34.40 41.73
N ALA A 50 30.99 -33.79 40.79
CA ALA A 50 31.52 -34.24 39.48
C ALA A 50 32.56 -35.42 39.58
N PRO A 51 33.41 -35.82 38.57
CA PRO A 51 33.69 -35.36 37.17
C PRO A 51 34.05 -36.49 36.13
N GLU A 52 34.65 -36.10 34.98
CA GLU A 52 35.49 -36.84 33.98
C GLU A 52 34.81 -37.55 32.77
N GLN A 53 35.06 -37.10 31.51
CA GLN A 53 36.15 -37.42 30.53
C GLN A 53 36.12 -38.85 29.95
N ASP A 54 35.89 -39.04 28.64
CA ASP A 54 36.93 -39.14 27.58
C ASP A 54 36.42 -39.70 26.21
N ALA A 55 37.09 -39.21 25.16
CA ALA A 55 37.32 -39.55 23.74
C ALA A 55 36.58 -40.66 22.93
N SER A 56 36.29 -40.30 21.66
CA SER A 56 36.85 -40.87 20.40
C SER A 56 36.31 -40.07 19.20
N ALA A 57 37.05 -39.26 18.42
CA ALA A 57 38.19 -39.50 17.51
C ALA A 57 37.85 -40.31 16.24
N GLU A 58 37.86 -39.65 15.07
CA GLU A 58 38.17 -40.06 13.68
C GLU A 58 37.58 -38.98 12.73
N ALA A 59 38.17 -38.45 11.66
CA ALA A 59 39.50 -38.45 11.06
C ALA A 59 39.55 -37.24 10.07
N GLU A 60 40.68 -36.53 10.02
CA GLU A 60 41.06 -35.44 9.08
C GLU A 60 41.81 -36.05 7.85
N PRO A 61 42.50 -35.28 6.97
CA PRO A 61 42.10 -34.19 6.07
C PRO A 61 42.67 -34.42 4.63
N ASP A 62 42.44 -33.50 3.67
CA ASP A 62 43.49 -33.11 2.70
C ASP A 62 43.13 -31.88 1.85
N GLY A 63 44.12 -31.02 1.60
CA GLY A 63 44.01 -29.89 0.64
C GLY A 63 44.95 -28.70 0.92
N ALA A 64 46.26 -28.96 0.88
CA ALA A 64 47.38 -28.12 1.29
C ALA A 64 47.66 -26.81 0.49
N PRO A 65 48.54 -25.93 1.04
CA PRO A 65 49.19 -24.78 0.39
C PRO A 65 50.65 -25.06 -0.05
N GLU A 66 51.24 -24.18 -0.87
CA GLU A 66 52.70 -24.02 -1.13
C GLU A 66 53.01 -22.49 -1.08
N ALA A 67 53.96 -21.90 -0.33
CA ALA A 67 55.40 -22.12 -0.08
C ALA A 67 56.25 -21.98 -1.37
N VAL A 68 57.43 -21.35 -1.50
CA VAL A 68 58.45 -20.61 -0.71
C VAL A 68 59.45 -20.05 -1.77
N ASP A 69 60.22 -18.98 -1.55
CA ASP A 69 61.67 -18.95 -1.17
C ASP A 69 62.31 -17.81 -2.04
N ALA A 70 63.36 -17.04 -1.70
CA ALA A 70 64.54 -17.35 -0.91
C ALA A 70 65.37 -16.09 -0.51
N MET A 71 65.90 -16.14 0.73
CA MET A 71 67.31 -15.95 1.19
C MET A 71 68.14 -14.68 0.82
N GLY A 72 68.98 -14.11 1.69
CA GLY A 72 69.41 -14.50 3.04
C GLY A 72 70.61 -13.69 3.62
N GLN A 73 70.95 -14.03 4.87
CA GLN A 73 72.24 -14.00 5.62
C GLN A 73 72.95 -12.65 5.99
N GLY A 74 73.27 -12.50 7.30
CA GLY A 74 74.12 -11.44 7.93
C GLY A 74 75.63 -11.71 7.84
N PRO A 75 76.52 -11.42 8.84
CA PRO A 75 76.50 -10.54 10.03
C PRO A 75 77.81 -9.69 10.26
N ALA A 76 77.87 -8.91 11.37
CA ALA A 76 79.04 -8.50 12.19
C ALA A 76 80.24 -7.66 11.64
N GLY A 77 80.74 -6.69 12.44
CA GLY A 77 82.19 -6.39 12.53
C GLY A 77 82.69 -4.94 12.36
N ASP A 78 82.68 -4.18 13.46
CA ASP A 78 83.76 -3.39 14.09
C ASP A 78 85.00 -2.84 13.30
N GLN A 79 85.25 -1.53 13.50
CA GLN A 79 86.50 -0.74 13.65
C GLN A 79 87.44 -0.29 12.51
N THR A 80 87.78 1.01 12.67
CA THR A 80 89.00 1.77 12.29
C THR A 80 89.17 2.13 10.81
N GLY A 81 89.47 3.37 10.39
CA GLY A 81 89.91 4.59 11.05
C GLY A 81 90.99 5.25 10.17
N SER A 82 90.81 6.50 9.74
CA SER A 82 91.92 7.41 9.36
C SER A 82 91.40 8.82 9.12
N GLY A 83 91.77 9.76 9.99
CA GLY A 83 91.56 11.19 9.77
C GLY A 83 92.64 11.82 8.91
N GLN A 84 92.35 13.00 8.35
CA GLN A 84 93.32 14.07 8.14
C GLN A 84 92.58 15.42 8.07
N ASP A 85 93.15 16.34 8.84
CA ASP A 85 92.87 17.71 9.25
C ASP A 85 92.84 18.80 8.13
N GLN A 86 92.29 19.97 8.52
CA GLN A 86 92.50 21.36 8.03
C GLN A 86 91.68 21.91 6.85
N THR A 87 91.11 23.13 6.87
CA THR A 87 90.79 24.20 7.87
C THR A 87 90.09 25.36 7.11
N VAL A 88 89.42 26.26 7.85
CA VAL A 88 89.08 27.69 7.58
C VAL A 88 87.81 27.96 6.72
N ALA A 89 86.80 28.78 7.08
CA ALA A 89 86.61 29.81 8.11
C ALA A 89 85.11 30.13 8.33
N GLY A 90 84.75 30.42 9.60
CA GLY A 90 83.74 31.41 10.06
C GLY A 90 82.25 31.06 9.90
N ASP A 91 81.35 31.32 10.84
CA ASP A 91 81.43 31.81 12.22
C ASP A 91 80.04 31.61 12.86
N GLU A 92 80.03 31.33 14.16
CA GLU A 92 78.94 31.33 15.15
C GLU A 92 77.60 30.61 14.83
N GLY A 93 77.56 29.29 15.13
CA GLY A 93 76.33 28.58 15.47
C GLY A 93 76.27 28.35 16.99
N VAL A 94 75.28 28.97 17.64
CA VAL A 94 75.01 28.79 19.08
C VAL A 94 74.46 27.39 19.34
N SER A 95 74.98 26.80 20.41
CA SER A 95 74.74 25.46 20.94
C SER A 95 73.26 25.05 21.01
N LEU A 96 72.97 23.85 20.50
CA LEU A 96 71.76 23.09 20.77
C LEU A 96 71.58 22.92 22.29
N VAL A 97 70.43 23.34 22.80
CA VAL A 97 69.94 22.99 24.13
C VAL A 97 69.01 21.78 23.97
N ASP A 98 69.30 20.79 24.80
CA ASP A 98 68.60 19.54 25.09
C ASP A 98 67.07 19.68 25.15
N THR A 99 66.32 18.91 24.34
CA THR A 99 64.84 18.97 24.21
C THR A 99 64.08 17.90 25.00
N ASN A 100 64.69 17.25 26.00
CA ASN A 100 64.03 16.18 26.77
C ASN A 100 63.92 16.45 28.29
N SER A 101 63.64 17.69 28.70
CA SER A 101 63.43 18.02 30.12
C SER A 101 62.37 19.10 30.33
N ALA A 102 61.25 18.71 30.95
CA ALA A 102 60.22 19.53 31.60
C ALA A 102 59.45 20.52 30.70
N ALA A 103 58.14 20.62 30.93
CA ALA A 103 57.23 21.55 30.28
C ALA A 103 57.88 22.93 30.07
N ALA A 104 58.07 23.34 28.81
CA ALA A 104 58.46 24.70 28.48
C ALA A 104 57.31 25.61 28.95
N THR A 105 57.55 26.39 30.00
CA THR A 105 56.61 27.40 30.48
C THR A 105 56.37 28.42 29.36
N LEU A 106 55.10 28.62 29.00
CA LEU A 106 54.70 29.61 27.99
C LEU A 106 55.21 31.00 28.41
N ASN A 107 55.76 31.76 27.47
CA ASN A 107 56.28 33.11 27.72
C ASN A 107 55.74 34.12 26.69
N ALA A 108 55.83 35.41 27.03
CA ALA A 108 55.21 36.49 26.25
C ALA A 108 55.74 36.60 24.80
N GLU A 109 57.02 36.32 24.56
CA GLU A 109 57.61 36.40 23.22
C GLU A 109 57.10 35.28 22.30
N THR A 110 57.01 34.06 22.85
CA THR A 110 56.47 32.90 22.16
C THR A 110 54.99 33.08 21.88
N LEU A 111 54.22 33.53 22.87
CA LEU A 111 52.80 33.83 22.73
C LEU A 111 52.54 34.85 21.62
N GLN A 112 53.31 35.94 21.59
CA GLN A 112 53.14 36.97 20.56
C GLN A 112 53.46 36.45 19.15
N THR A 113 54.48 35.59 19.02
CA THR A 113 54.87 34.99 17.74
C THR A 113 53.74 34.11 17.17
N ILE A 114 53.15 33.25 18.01
CA ILE A 114 52.03 32.40 17.58
C ILE A 114 50.76 33.23 17.35
N ALA A 115 50.53 34.28 18.13
CA ALA A 115 49.39 35.18 17.94
C ALA A 115 49.45 35.92 16.60
N ASP A 116 50.65 36.31 16.16
CA ASP A 116 50.85 36.90 14.83
C ASP A 116 50.62 35.88 13.71
N ALA A 117 51.01 34.61 13.91
CA ALA A 117 50.70 33.53 12.97
C ALA A 117 49.19 33.25 12.89
N ALA A 118 48.47 33.20 14.02
CA ALA A 118 47.02 33.07 14.06
C ALA A 118 46.33 34.23 13.32
N LYS A 119 46.79 35.46 13.55
CA LYS A 119 46.28 36.65 12.84
C LYS A 119 46.52 36.54 11.34
N GLN A 120 47.67 36.01 10.91
CA GLN A 120 47.94 35.78 9.49
C GLN A 120 46.98 34.75 8.88
N ARG A 121 46.66 33.67 9.60
CA ARG A 121 45.63 32.69 9.17
C ARG A 121 44.25 33.34 9.02
N TRP A 122 43.86 34.26 9.91
CA TRP A 122 42.63 35.05 9.72
C TRP A 122 42.70 35.99 8.50
N ILE A 123 43.83 36.65 8.25
CA ILE A 123 44.05 37.44 7.02
C ILE A 123 43.86 36.56 5.78
N ASP A 124 44.47 35.37 5.76
CA ASP A 124 44.39 34.44 4.64
C ASP A 124 42.95 33.90 4.45
N SER A 125 42.16 33.85 5.53
CA SER A 125 40.73 33.51 5.46
C SER A 125 39.85 34.61 4.84
N GLY A 126 40.36 35.85 4.71
CA GLY A 126 39.69 36.95 4.01
C GLY A 126 38.96 37.97 4.90
N ILE A 127 39.46 38.25 6.12
CA ILE A 127 38.91 39.30 7.00
C ILE A 127 39.03 40.72 6.41
N SER A 128 38.14 41.63 6.81
CA SER A 128 38.14 43.04 6.38
C SER A 128 39.24 43.89 7.04
N ALA A 129 39.42 45.13 6.58
CA ALA A 129 40.36 46.07 7.19
C ALA A 129 39.94 46.47 8.61
N GLU A 130 38.64 46.59 8.87
CA GLU A 130 38.05 46.87 10.19
C GLU A 130 38.27 45.70 11.15
N GLN A 131 38.06 44.48 10.67
CA GLN A 131 38.33 43.24 11.42
C GLN A 131 39.81 43.08 11.75
N LEU A 132 40.70 43.37 10.79
CA LEU A 132 42.14 43.40 11.03
C LEU A 132 42.54 44.49 12.04
N ALA A 133 41.89 45.66 12.01
CA ALA A 133 42.12 46.71 13.01
C ALA A 133 41.71 46.26 14.42
N ALA A 134 40.62 45.50 14.55
CA ALA A 134 40.20 44.91 15.82
C ALA A 134 41.25 43.92 16.34
N LEU A 135 41.73 42.98 15.51
CA LEU A 135 42.80 42.05 15.90
C LEU A 135 44.11 42.74 16.27
N ASN A 136 44.45 43.87 15.64
CA ASN A 136 45.64 44.67 15.98
C ASN A 136 45.51 45.41 17.33
N SER A 137 44.30 45.54 17.87
CA SER A 137 44.03 46.20 19.16
C SER A 137 44.08 45.25 20.36
N VAL A 138 44.26 43.96 20.10
CA VAL A 138 44.26 42.91 21.12
C VAL A 138 45.52 42.99 21.98
N THR A 139 45.32 42.88 23.30
CA THR A 139 46.38 42.65 24.27
C THR A 139 46.38 41.18 24.65
N TYR A 140 47.54 40.51 24.57
CA TYR A 140 47.70 39.12 24.99
C TYR A 140 48.31 39.04 26.38
N GLN A 141 47.79 38.15 27.21
CA GLN A 141 48.28 37.91 28.57
C GLN A 141 48.38 36.41 28.85
N ILE A 142 49.38 36.01 29.64
CA ILE A 142 49.46 34.68 30.24
C ILE A 142 48.97 34.78 31.68
N SER A 143 48.05 33.91 32.08
CA SER A 143 47.51 33.83 33.43
C SER A 143 46.96 32.43 33.68
N ASP A 144 47.13 31.90 34.88
CA ASP A 144 46.39 30.72 35.34
C ASP A 144 44.89 31.02 35.31
N LEU A 145 44.17 30.43 34.35
CA LEU A 145 42.73 30.59 34.17
C LEU A 145 41.93 29.62 35.05
N GLY A 146 42.60 28.61 35.60
CA GLY A 146 42.04 27.58 36.46
C GLY A 146 41.08 26.62 35.75
N GLY A 147 40.95 25.42 36.33
CA GLY A 147 40.05 24.39 35.80
C GLY A 147 40.53 23.87 34.45
N ASN A 148 39.65 23.83 33.46
CA ASN A 148 39.97 23.37 32.10
C ASN A 148 40.10 24.51 31.09
N HIS A 149 40.12 25.78 31.49
CA HIS A 149 40.19 26.86 30.52
C HIS A 149 41.58 26.94 29.86
N LEU A 150 41.60 27.09 28.54
CA LEU A 150 42.79 27.26 27.70
C LEU A 150 42.99 28.71 27.30
N GLY A 151 41.89 29.42 27.06
CA GLY A 151 41.87 30.81 26.64
C GLY A 151 40.61 31.51 27.15
N SER A 152 40.68 32.83 27.21
CA SER A 152 39.50 33.67 27.38
C SER A 152 39.63 34.98 26.63
N THR A 153 38.49 35.47 26.13
CA THR A 153 38.37 36.75 25.43
C THR A 153 37.39 37.66 26.15
N SER A 154 37.84 38.88 26.48
CA SER A 154 37.01 39.93 27.06
C SER A 154 37.40 41.30 26.49
N GLU A 155 36.47 41.95 25.80
CA GLU A 155 36.71 43.21 25.07
C GLU A 155 37.89 43.10 24.08
N ASN A 156 39.06 43.64 24.44
CA ASN A 156 40.28 43.58 23.65
C ASN A 156 41.43 42.83 24.36
N LEU A 157 41.12 42.07 25.42
CA LEU A 157 42.07 41.23 26.14
C LEU A 157 41.84 39.77 25.77
N ILE A 158 42.89 39.09 25.30
CA ILE A 158 42.95 37.64 25.20
C ILE A 158 43.90 37.14 26.28
N ALA A 159 43.39 36.38 27.25
CA ALA A 159 44.20 35.73 28.27
C ALA A 159 44.33 34.24 27.93
N ILE A 160 45.55 33.71 27.99
CA ILE A 160 45.90 32.32 27.71
C ILE A 160 46.38 31.68 29.00
N ASP A 161 45.95 30.44 29.21
CA ASP A 161 46.33 29.64 30.37
C ASP A 161 47.84 29.35 30.41
N ASP A 162 48.44 29.31 31.60
CA ASP A 162 49.90 29.21 31.73
C ASP A 162 50.44 27.79 31.53
N ASP A 163 49.63 26.76 31.80
CA ASP A 163 50.01 25.34 31.68
C ASP A 163 49.18 24.55 30.65
N GLY A 164 48.20 25.18 30.01
CA GLY A 164 47.36 24.57 28.98
C GLY A 164 46.36 23.61 29.61
N ALA A 165 45.71 24.03 30.69
CA ALA A 165 44.78 23.22 31.49
C ALA A 165 45.43 21.89 31.94
N SER A 166 46.66 21.99 32.42
CA SER A 166 47.54 20.89 32.86
C SER A 166 47.84 19.80 31.82
N ARG A 167 47.49 20.03 30.54
CA ARG A 167 47.80 19.13 29.41
C ARG A 167 49.08 19.55 28.68
N GLY A 168 49.59 20.74 28.98
CA GLY A 168 50.80 21.30 28.37
C GLY A 168 50.55 21.86 26.98
N TRP A 169 51.28 22.92 26.65
CA TRP A 169 51.23 23.57 25.34
C TRP A 169 52.09 22.85 24.31
N PHE A 170 51.50 22.59 23.13
CA PHE A 170 52.24 22.42 21.89
C PHE A 170 52.42 23.81 21.27
N VAL A 171 53.67 24.26 21.24
CA VAL A 171 54.08 25.49 20.58
C VAL A 171 54.71 25.11 19.26
N ASP A 172 53.99 25.38 18.17
CA ASP A 172 54.50 25.17 16.83
C ASP A 172 55.52 26.24 16.45
N LEU A 173 56.74 25.84 16.12
CA LEU A 173 57.80 26.76 15.69
C LEU A 173 57.72 27.07 14.18
N THR A 174 56.93 26.31 13.43
CA THR A 174 56.69 26.44 11.99
C THR A 174 55.19 26.57 11.63
N PRO A 175 54.42 27.45 12.31
CA PRO A 175 52.94 27.50 12.22
C PRO A 175 52.36 27.84 10.84
N ALA A 176 53.20 28.14 9.86
CA ALA A 176 52.80 28.43 8.48
C ALA A 176 52.74 27.19 7.58
N VAL A 177 53.39 26.07 7.95
CA VAL A 177 53.52 24.87 7.09
C VAL A 177 52.85 23.61 7.66
N ASP A 178 52.46 23.62 8.94
CA ASP A 178 51.68 22.55 9.59
C ASP A 178 52.35 21.15 9.55
N GLU A 179 53.67 21.08 9.63
CA GLU A 179 54.44 19.84 9.38
C GLU A 179 54.19 18.74 10.43
N GLU A 180 53.74 19.10 11.62
CA GLU A 180 53.41 18.18 12.71
C GLU A 180 52.01 17.59 12.61
N PHE A 181 51.20 18.01 11.64
CA PHE A 181 49.80 17.61 11.50
C PHE A 181 49.49 17.04 10.10
N GLY A 182 48.67 15.99 10.08
CA GLY A 182 48.06 15.43 8.87
C GLY A 182 46.66 15.97 8.64
N ALA A 183 46.27 16.16 7.38
CA ALA A 183 44.93 16.61 7.04
C ALA A 183 43.86 15.57 7.36
N ASP A 184 42.87 15.97 8.16
CA ASP A 184 41.64 15.21 8.42
C ASP A 184 40.46 15.81 7.63
N SER A 185 40.35 17.15 7.62
CA SER A 185 39.43 17.90 6.77
C SER A 185 40.05 19.24 6.34
N PRO A 186 39.40 20.04 5.46
CA PRO A 186 39.94 21.35 5.05
C PRO A 186 40.24 22.32 6.18
N THR A 187 39.59 22.17 7.33
CA THR A 187 39.73 23.07 8.50
C THR A 187 40.15 22.34 9.78
N ARG A 188 40.47 21.04 9.71
CA ARG A 188 40.93 20.24 10.85
C ARG A 188 42.11 19.38 10.45
N LEU A 189 43.18 19.47 11.22
CA LEU A 189 44.39 18.65 11.10
C LEU A 189 44.61 17.88 12.41
N LEU A 190 45.12 16.66 12.29
CA LEU A 190 45.43 15.77 13.41
C LEU A 190 46.94 15.61 13.57
N ALA A 191 47.43 15.69 14.80
CA ALA A 191 48.85 15.51 15.08
C ALA A 191 49.35 14.15 14.56
N LEU A 192 50.48 14.16 13.87
CA LEU A 192 51.18 12.94 13.47
C LEU A 192 51.88 12.33 14.68
N SER A 193 52.03 11.01 14.69
CA SER A 193 52.73 10.28 15.77
C SER A 193 54.17 10.78 15.95
N ASP A 194 54.65 10.80 17.19
CA ASP A 194 56.04 11.16 17.56
C ASP A 194 56.42 12.63 17.27
N THR A 195 55.48 13.49 16.92
CA THR A 195 55.70 14.95 16.76
C THR A 195 55.68 15.71 18.08
N GLY A 196 55.20 15.07 19.15
CA GLY A 196 54.97 15.70 20.44
C GLY A 196 53.75 16.64 20.47
N ALA A 197 52.99 16.77 19.38
CA ALA A 197 51.70 17.49 19.36
C ALA A 197 50.53 16.61 19.85
N GLU A 198 50.61 15.30 19.63
CA GLU A 198 49.56 14.28 19.89
C GLU A 198 48.90 14.32 21.28
N GLN A 199 49.63 14.74 22.33
CA GLN A 199 49.16 14.73 23.72
C GLN A 199 49.11 16.13 24.34
N ARG A 200 49.31 17.18 23.54
CA ARG A 200 49.38 18.57 24.02
C ARG A 200 48.36 19.45 23.30
N ILE A 201 48.06 20.60 23.89
CA ILE A 201 47.12 21.57 23.33
C ILE A 201 47.84 22.46 22.31
N ASP A 202 47.34 22.53 21.09
CA ASP A 202 47.89 23.40 20.04
C ASP A 202 47.60 24.88 20.33
N LEU A 203 48.64 25.63 20.70
CA LEU A 203 48.52 27.05 21.06
C LEU A 203 48.01 27.91 19.89
N LEU A 204 48.38 27.54 18.64
CA LEU A 204 47.93 28.25 17.44
C LEU A 204 46.40 28.19 17.31
N THR A 205 45.81 27.02 17.54
CA THR A 205 44.37 26.83 17.50
C THR A 205 43.65 27.63 18.58
N VAL A 206 44.16 27.64 19.82
CA VAL A 206 43.57 28.45 20.90
C VAL A 206 43.56 29.93 20.54
N LEU A 207 44.67 30.46 20.02
CA LEU A 207 44.74 31.87 19.62
C LEU A 207 43.82 32.19 18.44
N LEU A 208 43.72 31.29 17.47
CA LEU A 208 42.77 31.41 16.36
C LEU A 208 41.32 31.51 16.85
N HIS A 209 40.95 30.67 17.81
CA HIS A 209 39.62 30.66 18.42
C HIS A 209 39.32 31.97 19.16
N GLU A 210 40.19 32.38 20.08
CA GLU A 210 40.01 33.60 20.88
C GLU A 210 39.99 34.87 19.99
N GLN A 211 40.81 34.90 18.92
CA GLN A 211 40.73 35.96 17.91
C GLN A 211 39.38 35.95 17.17
N GLY A 212 38.75 34.79 16.98
CA GLY A 212 37.40 34.68 16.43
C GLY A 212 36.35 35.43 17.27
N HIS A 213 36.46 35.41 18.60
CA HIS A 213 35.58 36.20 19.47
C HIS A 213 35.79 37.70 19.33
N ILE A 214 37.03 38.17 19.12
CA ILE A 214 37.30 39.57 18.78
C ILE A 214 36.61 39.97 17.47
N LEU A 215 36.52 39.04 16.52
CA LEU A 215 35.77 39.18 15.27
C LEU A 215 34.25 39.00 15.42
N SER A 216 33.75 38.91 16.66
CA SER A 216 32.35 38.68 17.02
C SER A 216 31.75 37.36 16.52
N LEU A 217 32.58 36.31 16.41
CA LEU A 217 32.10 34.95 16.20
C LEU A 217 31.76 34.31 17.56
N PRO A 218 30.53 33.79 17.76
CA PRO A 218 30.18 33.07 18.99
C PRO A 218 30.73 31.64 18.96
N ASP A 219 30.79 31.02 20.15
CA ASP A 219 31.03 29.58 20.28
C ASP A 219 29.97 28.77 19.54
N VAL A 220 30.37 27.61 19.01
CA VAL A 220 29.49 26.63 18.38
C VAL A 220 29.64 25.25 19.02
N GLY A 221 28.56 24.48 19.09
CA GLY A 221 28.55 23.15 19.74
C GLY A 221 29.15 22.00 18.91
N SER A 222 29.76 22.28 17.75
CA SER A 222 30.33 21.24 16.87
C SER A 222 31.79 20.96 17.25
N THR A 223 32.09 19.72 17.65
CA THR A 223 33.48 19.29 17.90
C THR A 223 34.25 19.27 16.57
N GLY A 224 35.38 19.98 16.50
CA GLY A 224 36.18 20.14 15.27
C GLY A 224 35.91 21.40 14.44
N SER A 225 34.95 22.25 14.83
CA SER A 225 34.89 23.64 14.35
C SER A 225 35.94 24.49 15.08
N LEU A 226 36.59 25.44 14.40
CA LEU A 226 37.51 26.38 15.07
C LEU A 226 36.83 27.11 16.23
N MET A 227 35.56 27.51 16.07
CA MET A 227 34.80 28.18 17.13
C MET A 227 34.13 27.19 18.11
N SER A 228 34.61 25.94 18.20
CA SER A 228 34.14 25.02 19.23
C SER A 228 34.56 25.52 20.60
N GLY A 229 33.66 25.55 21.58
CA GLY A 229 33.97 25.98 22.96
C GLY A 229 34.91 25.02 23.72
N SER A 230 35.37 23.95 23.08
CA SER A 230 36.46 23.12 23.61
C SER A 230 37.45 22.65 22.56
N LEU A 231 38.67 22.35 23.00
CA LEU A 231 39.75 21.81 22.17
C LEU A 231 40.34 20.55 22.80
N SER A 232 40.39 19.47 22.02
CA SER A 232 41.09 18.24 22.39
C SER A 232 42.58 18.32 22.03
N ALA A 233 43.42 17.64 22.80
CA ALA A 233 44.84 17.53 22.50
C ALA A 233 45.09 16.92 21.11
N GLY A 234 46.18 17.33 20.46
CA GLY A 234 46.56 16.83 19.13
C GLY A 234 45.71 17.35 17.96
N ASN A 235 44.68 18.17 18.21
CA ASN A 235 43.89 18.79 17.13
C ASN A 235 44.44 20.18 16.79
N ARG A 236 44.59 20.44 15.48
CA ARG A 236 44.74 21.80 14.94
C ARG A 236 43.51 22.18 14.14
N LEU A 237 42.86 23.29 14.50
CA LEU A 237 41.66 23.80 13.83
C LEU A 237 41.98 25.12 13.14
N LEU A 238 41.52 25.28 11.90
CA LEU A 238 41.82 26.42 11.04
C LEU A 238 40.54 27.17 10.65
N PRO A 239 40.60 28.50 10.41
CA PRO A 239 39.44 29.26 9.98
C PRO A 239 39.05 28.86 8.55
N ALA A 240 37.75 28.69 8.31
CA ALA A 240 37.23 28.52 6.95
C ALA A 240 37.34 29.82 6.16
N SER A 241 37.48 29.73 4.83
CA SER A 241 37.46 30.90 3.94
C SER A 241 36.17 31.70 4.13
N GLY A 242 36.30 32.98 4.46
CA GLY A 242 35.18 33.90 4.71
C GLY A 242 34.42 33.64 6.00
N GLN A 243 34.96 32.89 6.96
CA GLN A 243 34.24 32.53 8.20
C GLN A 243 33.75 33.75 9.00
N ALA A 244 34.51 34.86 8.99
CA ALA A 244 34.11 36.12 9.63
C ALA A 244 33.38 37.08 8.69
N ALA A 245 32.96 36.66 7.48
CA ALA A 245 32.34 37.57 6.53
C ALA A 245 31.03 38.15 7.07
N GLY A 246 30.95 39.48 7.17
CA GLY A 246 29.76 40.19 7.64
C GLY A 246 29.63 40.30 9.16
N SER A 247 30.59 39.81 9.95
CA SER A 247 30.62 40.05 11.39
C SER A 247 31.21 41.42 11.72
N GLU A 248 30.57 42.14 12.65
CA GLU A 248 31.02 43.45 13.12
C GLU A 248 31.77 43.28 14.46
N PRO A 249 33.08 43.55 14.53
CA PRO A 249 33.87 43.42 15.76
C PRO A 249 33.28 44.18 16.95
N GLY A 250 33.38 43.62 18.15
CA GLY A 250 32.92 44.25 19.40
C GLY A 250 31.41 44.18 19.65
N THR A 251 30.67 43.37 18.91
CA THR A 251 29.23 43.15 19.11
C THR A 251 28.91 41.94 20.00
N LEU A 252 29.88 41.04 20.20
CA LEU A 252 29.79 39.90 21.10
C LEU A 252 30.04 40.37 22.55
N ALA A 253 29.06 40.15 23.43
CA ALA A 253 29.07 40.70 24.79
C ALA A 253 29.44 39.65 25.85
N GLY A 254 30.29 40.03 26.80
CA GLY A 254 30.70 39.16 27.91
C GLY A 254 32.13 38.67 27.77
N THR A 255 32.51 37.75 28.67
CA THR A 255 33.78 37.02 28.59
C THR A 255 33.49 35.63 28.07
N HIS A 256 34.23 35.23 27.04
CA HIS A 256 34.16 33.91 26.41
C HIS A 256 35.37 33.08 26.83
N TYR A 257 35.21 31.77 26.94
CA TYR A 257 36.27 30.86 27.38
C TYR A 257 36.34 29.66 26.44
N LEU A 258 37.54 29.33 25.98
CA LEU A 258 37.83 28.04 25.37
C LEU A 258 38.27 27.05 26.44
N GLY A 259 37.60 25.91 26.57
CA GLY A 259 37.99 24.82 27.47
C GLY A 259 38.84 23.73 26.80
N ALA A 260 39.62 22.99 27.57
CA ALA A 260 40.15 21.69 27.16
C ALA A 260 39.04 20.65 27.26
N THR A 261 38.97 19.73 26.30
CA THR A 261 38.05 18.59 26.39
C THR A 261 38.41 17.70 27.59
N ILE A 262 37.45 17.42 28.46
CA ILE A 262 37.60 16.45 29.54
C ILE A 262 37.37 15.06 28.97
N THR A 263 38.32 14.15 29.18
CA THR A 263 38.28 12.81 28.59
C THR A 263 37.93 11.73 29.62
N VAL A 264 37.07 10.80 29.23
CA VAL A 264 36.63 9.68 30.08
C VAL A 264 36.95 8.35 29.41
N GLY A 265 37.67 7.47 30.10
CA GLY A 265 38.08 6.18 29.53
C GLY A 265 38.88 5.30 30.48
N SER A 266 39.22 4.10 30.04
CA SER A 266 40.05 3.17 30.81
C SER A 266 41.54 3.38 30.51
N GLY A 267 42.34 3.75 31.50
CA GLY A 267 43.80 3.88 31.36
C GLY A 267 44.35 5.14 32.00
N VAL A 268 45.66 5.35 31.88
CA VAL A 268 46.36 6.53 32.43
C VAL A 268 46.35 7.75 31.50
N THR A 269 45.81 7.59 30.29
CA THR A 269 45.75 8.63 29.25
C THR A 269 44.45 9.45 29.29
N TYR A 270 43.49 9.06 30.13
CA TYR A 270 42.19 9.73 30.28
C TYR A 270 42.14 10.51 31.61
N ASP A 271 41.45 11.65 31.62
CA ASP A 271 41.34 12.50 32.81
C ASP A 271 40.55 11.80 33.93
N HIS A 272 39.52 11.03 33.55
CA HIS A 272 38.66 10.32 34.49
C HIS A 272 38.31 8.91 34.01
N ALA A 273 38.13 8.00 34.97
CA ALA A 273 37.70 6.61 34.69
C ALA A 273 36.18 6.44 34.61
N THR A 274 35.40 7.39 35.13
CA THR A 274 33.92 7.35 35.11
C THR A 274 33.35 8.69 34.67
N ILE A 275 32.16 8.65 34.09
CA ILE A 275 31.46 9.83 33.57
C ILE A 275 31.06 10.75 34.71
N GLN A 276 30.54 10.20 35.81
CA GLN A 276 30.15 11.00 36.98
C GLN A 276 31.34 11.77 37.57
N ALA A 277 32.53 11.17 37.60
CA ALA A 277 33.72 11.86 38.10
C ALA A 277 34.10 13.05 37.21
N ALA A 278 34.01 12.89 35.88
CA ALA A 278 34.22 13.99 34.93
C ALA A 278 33.15 15.08 35.07
N VAL A 279 31.87 14.73 35.20
CA VAL A 279 30.78 15.70 35.42
C VAL A 279 30.97 16.49 36.72
N SER A 280 31.44 15.83 37.79
CA SER A 280 31.75 16.49 39.06
C SER A 280 32.93 17.47 38.93
N ALA A 281 33.94 17.14 38.13
CA ALA A 281 35.11 17.99 37.89
C ALA A 281 34.83 19.14 36.91
N ALA A 282 33.90 18.94 35.97
CA ALA A 282 33.55 19.91 34.94
C ALA A 282 32.99 21.22 35.49
N ALA A 283 33.42 22.33 34.88
CA ALA A 283 32.79 23.64 34.98
C ALA A 283 31.55 23.73 34.07
N ALA A 284 30.73 24.77 34.26
CA ALA A 284 29.60 25.00 33.38
C ALA A 284 30.09 25.44 31.99
N GLY A 285 29.64 24.76 30.94
CA GLY A 285 30.06 24.97 29.55
C GLY A 285 31.08 23.94 29.05
N ASP A 286 31.72 23.19 29.95
CA ASP A 286 32.75 22.21 29.58
C ASP A 286 32.19 21.10 28.68
N THR A 287 33.07 20.55 27.84
CA THR A 287 32.80 19.36 27.02
C THR A 287 33.48 18.14 27.62
N ILE A 288 32.70 17.07 27.80
CA ILE A 288 33.15 15.76 28.24
C ILE A 288 33.06 14.81 27.05
N LEU A 289 34.19 14.23 26.66
CA LEU A 289 34.30 13.24 25.60
C LEU A 289 34.58 11.86 26.21
N VAL A 290 33.72 10.90 25.91
CA VAL A 290 33.73 9.56 26.49
C VAL A 290 34.19 8.55 25.43
N SER A 291 35.26 7.83 25.73
CA SER A 291 35.78 6.76 24.87
C SER A 291 34.85 5.56 24.82
N ASP A 292 35.11 4.65 23.89
CA ASP A 292 34.37 3.39 23.76
C ASP A 292 34.37 2.57 25.06
N GLY A 293 33.22 1.95 25.35
CA GLY A 293 33.09 1.08 26.51
C GLY A 293 31.69 1.08 27.12
N THR A 294 31.53 0.28 28.18
CA THR A 294 30.31 0.24 28.99
C THR A 294 30.59 0.84 30.36
N TYR A 295 29.89 1.93 30.65
CA TYR A 295 29.97 2.68 31.88
C TYR A 295 28.76 2.33 32.75
N VAL A 296 28.98 1.45 33.72
CA VAL A 296 27.94 1.02 34.67
C VAL A 296 27.91 2.01 35.84
N GLU A 297 27.13 3.08 35.69
CA GLU A 297 26.99 4.15 36.66
C GLU A 297 25.69 4.95 36.44
N ASN A 298 25.33 5.78 37.42
CA ASN A 298 24.30 6.81 37.25
C ASN A 298 24.99 8.17 37.19
N VAL A 299 24.59 9.01 36.23
CA VAL A 299 25.20 10.31 35.97
C VAL A 299 24.23 11.44 36.32
N VAL A 300 24.60 12.27 37.30
CA VAL A 300 23.86 13.48 37.69
C VAL A 300 24.56 14.69 37.11
N ILE A 301 23.91 15.34 36.14
CA ILE A 301 24.34 16.60 35.53
C ILE A 301 23.59 17.73 36.22
N ASP A 302 24.29 18.66 36.86
CA ASP A 302 23.70 19.71 37.70
C ASP A 302 24.04 21.14 37.22
N LYS A 303 24.63 21.23 36.02
CA LYS A 303 25.14 22.44 35.35
C LYS A 303 25.03 22.29 33.83
N ASN A 304 25.15 23.39 33.09
CA ASN A 304 25.25 23.33 31.62
C ASN A 304 26.57 22.66 31.23
N LEU A 305 26.55 21.64 30.38
CA LEU A 305 27.75 21.00 29.83
C LEU A 305 27.38 20.25 28.55
N ILE A 306 28.39 19.81 27.80
CA ILE A 306 28.25 18.98 26.60
C ILE A 306 28.84 17.60 26.90
N LEU A 307 28.05 16.54 26.76
CA LEU A 307 28.49 15.16 26.95
C LEU A 307 28.43 14.42 25.61
N LEU A 308 29.56 13.90 25.13
CA LEU A 308 29.72 13.29 23.81
C LEU A 308 30.40 11.93 23.88
N SER A 309 29.98 11.00 23.04
CA SER A 309 30.71 9.77 22.75
C SER A 309 31.74 10.01 21.66
N GLU A 310 32.91 9.40 21.77
CA GLU A 310 33.97 9.49 20.76
C GLU A 310 33.58 8.83 19.43
N ASN A 311 33.05 7.60 19.48
CA ASN A 311 32.68 6.81 18.29
C ASN A 311 31.17 6.50 18.23
N GLY A 312 30.35 7.32 18.88
CA GLY A 312 28.89 7.26 18.81
C GLY A 312 28.25 6.12 19.60
N ARG A 313 26.94 5.96 19.43
CA ARG A 313 26.09 5.13 20.30
C ARG A 313 26.38 3.63 20.19
N GLY A 314 26.90 3.18 19.05
CA GLY A 314 27.27 1.78 18.83
C GLY A 314 28.49 1.32 19.65
N ALA A 315 29.30 2.26 20.14
CA ALA A 315 30.56 1.97 20.83
C ALA A 315 30.54 2.34 22.33
N THR A 316 29.69 3.28 22.72
CA THR A 316 29.67 3.82 24.10
C THR A 316 28.30 3.65 24.74
N VAL A 317 28.28 2.87 25.82
CA VAL A 317 27.08 2.50 26.57
C VAL A 317 27.12 3.09 27.97
N ILE A 318 26.07 3.80 28.37
CA ILE A 318 25.82 4.22 29.75
C ILE A 318 24.75 3.29 30.32
N GLN A 319 25.12 2.45 31.28
CA GLN A 319 24.21 1.48 31.89
C GLN A 319 23.84 1.90 33.31
N GLY A 320 22.60 2.36 33.49
CA GLY A 320 22.10 2.80 34.79
C GLY A 320 22.04 1.69 35.83
N ILE A 321 22.18 2.08 37.10
CA ILE A 321 22.12 1.22 38.27
C ILE A 321 20.80 1.50 39.03
N GLY A 322 19.90 0.53 39.04
CA GLY A 322 18.64 0.62 39.79
C GLY A 322 18.84 0.64 41.32
N GLY A 323 17.85 1.19 42.05
CA GLY A 323 17.88 1.27 43.51
C GLY A 323 17.07 2.44 44.07
N ILE A 324 16.98 2.53 45.40
CA ILE A 324 16.24 3.61 46.08
C ILE A 324 17.03 4.93 45.93
N GLY A 325 16.52 5.85 45.10
CA GLY A 325 16.97 7.24 45.03
C GLY A 325 17.51 7.73 43.69
N ALA A 326 17.82 6.84 42.75
CA ALA A 326 18.14 7.24 41.38
C ALA A 326 16.83 7.56 40.63
N LEU A 327 16.82 8.63 39.82
CA LEU A 327 15.69 8.98 38.94
C LEU A 327 15.94 8.59 37.49
N GLY A 328 17.20 8.43 37.09
CA GLY A 328 17.55 7.82 35.82
C GLY A 328 19.02 7.44 35.70
N ALA A 329 19.36 6.79 34.58
CA ALA A 329 20.76 6.52 34.23
C ALA A 329 21.51 7.85 34.00
N ILE A 330 20.84 8.80 33.35
CA ILE A 330 21.22 10.22 33.38
C ILE A 330 20.10 11.02 34.03
N GLN A 331 20.43 11.75 35.09
CA GLN A 331 19.56 12.73 35.71
C GLN A 331 20.14 14.12 35.47
N VAL A 332 19.38 14.99 34.81
CA VAL A 332 19.67 16.43 34.79
C VAL A 332 18.94 17.06 35.96
N SER A 333 19.71 17.59 36.89
CA SER A 333 19.26 18.27 38.11
C SER A 333 19.58 19.76 38.03
N ASN A 334 18.94 20.57 38.89
CA ASN A 334 18.97 22.04 38.86
C ASN A 334 18.40 22.66 37.59
N ASN A 335 18.06 23.95 37.65
CA ASN A 335 17.58 24.65 36.46
C ASN A 335 18.74 24.91 35.48
N THR A 336 18.78 24.18 34.37
CA THR A 336 19.79 24.32 33.31
C THR A 336 19.20 24.96 32.06
N SER A 337 20.05 25.56 31.21
CA SER A 337 19.62 26.34 30.05
C SER A 337 20.25 25.88 28.71
N GLY A 338 21.05 24.82 28.72
CA GLY A 338 21.75 24.35 27.52
C GLY A 338 22.60 23.11 27.72
N VAL A 339 22.09 22.09 28.42
CA VAL A 339 22.77 20.78 28.50
C VAL A 339 22.66 20.07 27.16
N GLN A 340 23.77 19.52 26.67
CA GLN A 340 23.79 18.67 25.49
C GLN A 340 24.22 17.24 25.85
N ILE A 341 23.45 16.26 25.40
CA ILE A 341 23.73 14.83 25.53
C ILE A 341 23.73 14.23 24.13
N GLY A 342 24.92 13.82 23.69
CA GLY A 342 25.17 13.32 22.34
C GLY A 342 25.34 14.42 21.29
N GLY A 343 25.62 13.99 20.07
CA GLY A 343 25.87 14.81 18.88
C GLY A 343 25.83 13.94 17.64
N VAL A 344 25.83 14.51 16.43
CA VAL A 344 25.79 13.72 15.18
C VAL A 344 27.00 12.77 15.13
N GLY A 345 26.75 11.46 15.14
CA GLY A 345 27.80 10.43 15.21
C GLY A 345 28.46 10.28 16.58
N GLN A 346 28.00 11.02 17.58
CA GLN A 346 28.59 11.16 18.93
C GLN A 346 27.58 10.91 20.05
N GLY A 347 26.45 10.26 19.77
CA GLY A 347 25.48 9.88 20.80
C GLY A 347 25.89 8.66 21.62
N PHE A 348 25.06 8.28 22.59
CA PHE A 348 25.27 7.14 23.49
C PHE A 348 24.14 6.11 23.36
N THR A 349 24.41 4.84 23.64
CA THR A 349 23.34 3.93 24.09
C THR A 349 23.18 4.10 25.60
N ILE A 350 22.03 4.59 26.05
CA ILE A 350 21.71 4.91 27.44
C ILE A 350 20.66 3.92 27.92
N ILE A 351 21.05 2.97 28.75
CA ILE A 351 20.18 1.94 29.32
C ILE A 351 19.63 2.43 30.65
N GLY A 352 18.31 2.55 30.72
CA GLY A 352 17.62 3.04 31.90
C GLY A 352 17.61 2.09 33.09
N ILE A 353 16.85 2.50 34.10
CA ILE A 353 16.70 1.79 35.37
C ILE A 353 15.23 1.42 35.61
N ASP A 354 15.02 0.32 36.32
CA ASP A 354 13.72 -0.13 36.79
C ASP A 354 13.45 0.44 38.19
N GLY A 355 12.39 1.24 38.31
CA GLY A 355 11.98 1.90 39.55
C GLY A 355 11.03 1.03 40.39
N ASN A 356 10.64 1.55 41.56
CA ASN A 356 9.50 1.00 42.29
C ASN A 356 8.23 1.66 41.72
N GLY A 357 7.16 0.90 41.42
CA GLY A 357 5.93 1.38 40.76
C GLY A 357 5.24 2.65 41.33
N GLY A 358 5.65 3.15 42.50
CA GLY A 358 5.22 4.44 43.05
C GLY A 358 6.10 5.66 42.70
N ILE A 359 7.24 5.48 42.03
CA ILE A 359 8.16 6.54 41.59
C ILE A 359 8.37 6.40 40.09
N GLU A 360 8.37 7.51 39.38
CA GLU A 360 8.66 7.54 37.94
C GLU A 360 10.16 7.67 37.72
N ASN A 361 10.73 6.67 37.06
CA ASN A 361 12.12 6.63 36.66
C ASN A 361 12.24 6.78 35.14
N ALA A 362 13.45 7.05 34.63
CA ALA A 362 13.71 7.06 33.20
C ALA A 362 15.14 6.65 32.85
N ALA A 363 15.44 6.40 31.57
CA ALA A 363 16.84 6.36 31.13
C ALA A 363 17.46 7.77 31.19
N VAL A 364 16.74 8.77 30.69
CA VAL A 364 17.09 10.19 30.80
C VAL A 364 15.97 10.96 31.50
N TYR A 365 16.28 11.53 32.67
CA TYR A 365 15.33 12.24 33.52
C TYR A 365 15.74 13.72 33.66
N PHE A 366 14.84 14.65 33.32
CA PHE A 366 15.00 16.08 33.59
C PHE A 366 14.15 16.51 34.80
N GLN A 367 14.82 16.91 35.89
CA GLN A 367 14.20 17.30 37.14
C GLN A 367 14.18 18.82 37.34
N GLY A 368 12.99 19.40 37.51
CA GLY A 368 12.80 20.83 37.63
C GLY A 368 12.71 21.54 36.28
N ASN A 369 12.93 22.86 36.27
CA ASN A 369 12.71 23.69 35.09
C ASN A 369 13.97 23.74 34.22
N HIS A 370 13.83 23.55 32.91
CA HIS A 370 14.98 23.55 32.00
C HIS A 370 14.69 24.30 30.71
N SER A 371 15.73 24.75 30.02
CA SER A 371 15.60 25.24 28.66
C SER A 371 16.78 24.82 27.78
N GLY A 372 16.63 24.90 26.46
CA GLY A 372 17.73 24.81 25.50
C GLY A 372 18.46 23.47 25.44
N ALA A 373 17.92 22.41 26.05
CA ALA A 373 18.61 21.12 26.08
C ALA A 373 18.66 20.49 24.68
N GLN A 374 19.78 19.84 24.37
CA GLN A 374 20.00 19.14 23.12
C GLN A 374 20.23 17.65 23.38
N ILE A 375 19.37 16.81 22.83
CA ILE A 375 19.43 15.35 22.96
C ILE A 375 19.57 14.80 21.55
N LEU A 376 20.78 14.43 21.18
CA LEU A 376 21.14 14.23 19.79
C LEU A 376 21.76 12.85 19.55
N ASP A 377 21.22 12.13 18.57
CA ASP A 377 21.78 10.88 18.04
C ASP A 377 22.03 9.76 19.09
N ASN A 378 21.27 9.74 20.17
CA ASN A 378 21.37 8.70 21.20
C ASN A 378 20.49 7.49 20.86
N GLU A 379 20.75 6.35 21.49
CA GLU A 379 19.76 5.31 21.72
C GLU A 379 19.36 5.34 23.19
N ILE A 380 18.11 5.66 23.48
CA ILE A 380 17.56 5.79 24.82
C ILE A 380 16.70 4.56 25.09
N VAL A 381 17.22 3.63 25.88
CA VAL A 381 16.63 2.31 26.11
C VAL A 381 15.86 2.29 27.42
N ALA A 382 14.54 2.20 27.35
CA ALA A 382 13.69 1.96 28.51
C ALA A 382 13.96 0.57 29.11
N ASN A 383 14.05 0.48 30.44
CA ASN A 383 14.39 -0.74 31.14
C ASN A 383 13.61 -0.85 32.45
N GLY A 384 12.28 -1.02 32.34
CA GLY A 384 11.37 -1.11 33.49
C GLY A 384 10.49 0.12 33.69
N ASP A 385 10.97 1.29 33.30
CA ASP A 385 10.24 2.57 33.35
C ASP A 385 10.43 3.38 32.05
N ALA A 386 10.20 4.70 32.06
CA ALA A 386 10.27 5.52 30.85
C ALA A 386 11.67 5.52 30.19
N GLY A 387 11.73 5.81 28.89
CA GLY A 387 12.99 6.11 28.21
C GLY A 387 13.43 7.54 28.51
N PHE A 388 12.55 8.50 28.24
CA PHE A 388 12.81 9.93 28.43
C PHE A 388 11.66 10.60 29.16
N LEU A 389 11.98 11.39 30.18
CA LEU A 389 10.97 12.05 31.02
C LEU A 389 11.41 13.44 31.46
N THR A 390 10.50 14.41 31.35
CA THR A 390 10.58 15.68 32.08
C THR A 390 9.63 15.65 33.27
N GLU A 391 10.05 16.16 34.42
CA GLU A 391 9.25 16.17 35.64
C GLU A 391 7.88 16.82 35.43
N TYR A 392 6.84 16.17 35.98
CA TYR A 392 5.47 16.67 35.90
C TYR A 392 5.35 18.07 36.50
N GLY A 393 4.90 19.04 35.71
CA GLY A 393 4.73 20.43 36.15
C GLY A 393 5.93 21.34 35.93
N ALA A 394 7.07 20.78 35.53
CA ALA A 394 8.22 21.57 35.14
C ALA A 394 7.95 22.46 33.93
N THR A 395 8.60 23.62 33.92
CA THR A 395 8.73 24.46 32.73
C THR A 395 9.89 23.96 31.90
N VAL A 396 9.65 23.53 30.67
CA VAL A 396 10.67 23.09 29.72
C VAL A 396 10.53 23.85 28.40
N SER A 397 11.62 24.38 27.85
CA SER A 397 11.51 25.15 26.61
C SER A 397 12.73 25.08 25.69
N GLY A 398 12.52 25.14 24.38
CA GLY A 398 13.64 25.21 23.44
C GLY A 398 14.46 23.92 23.34
N PHE A 399 13.90 22.77 23.71
CA PHE A 399 14.62 21.49 23.59
C PHE A 399 14.71 21.07 22.13
N VAL A 400 15.85 20.53 21.75
CA VAL A 400 16.07 19.86 20.46
C VAL A 400 16.31 18.38 20.73
N ILE A 401 15.43 17.53 20.25
CA ILE A 401 15.49 16.08 20.39
C ILE A 401 15.49 15.51 18.97
N ASP A 402 16.68 15.24 18.47
CA ASP A 402 16.91 14.94 17.06
C ASP A 402 17.74 13.67 16.83
N GLY A 403 17.31 12.83 15.89
CA GLY A 403 18.08 11.66 15.46
C GLY A 403 18.19 10.53 16.50
N ASN A 404 17.38 10.55 17.56
CA ASN A 404 17.46 9.55 18.62
C ASN A 404 16.66 8.29 18.28
N THR A 405 17.07 7.15 18.83
CA THR A 405 16.27 5.94 18.90
C THR A 405 15.71 5.76 20.31
N PHE A 406 14.39 5.65 20.47
CA PHE A 406 13.74 5.31 21.74
C PHE A 406 13.29 3.86 21.70
N SER A 407 13.96 2.99 22.46
CA SER A 407 13.79 1.54 22.43
C SER A 407 13.56 0.97 23.84
N GLY A 408 13.58 -0.36 23.99
CA GLY A 408 13.43 -1.03 25.28
C GLY A 408 11.97 -1.16 25.75
N LYS A 409 11.77 -1.55 27.01
CA LYS A 409 10.44 -1.78 27.61
C LYS A 409 10.20 -0.89 28.81
N THR A 410 8.99 -0.36 28.91
CA THR A 410 8.59 0.51 30.03
C THR A 410 8.01 -0.23 31.22
N PHE A 411 8.30 -1.53 31.32
CA PHE A 411 7.96 -2.45 32.40
C PHE A 411 8.97 -3.59 32.41
N ALA A 412 9.14 -4.25 33.55
CA ALA A 412 10.05 -5.36 33.74
C ALA A 412 9.49 -6.69 33.20
N GLY A 413 10.37 -7.56 32.69
CA GLY A 413 10.01 -8.92 32.28
C GLY A 413 9.29 -9.05 30.93
N SER A 414 8.51 -10.12 30.77
CA SER A 414 7.83 -10.45 29.51
C SER A 414 6.47 -9.78 29.35
N GLN A 415 5.79 -9.50 30.46
CA GLN A 415 4.43 -8.96 30.51
C GLN A 415 4.31 -7.94 31.65
N PRO A 416 3.57 -6.84 31.47
CA PRO A 416 3.27 -5.92 32.56
C PRO A 416 2.39 -6.58 33.64
N GLY A 417 2.47 -6.11 34.89
CA GLY A 417 1.58 -6.42 35.99
C GLY A 417 0.37 -5.47 36.10
N GLY A 418 -0.36 -5.58 37.22
CA GLY A 418 -1.56 -4.78 37.51
C GLY A 418 -2.75 -5.05 36.59
N ILE A 419 -3.90 -4.40 36.83
CA ILE A 419 -5.06 -4.42 35.91
C ILE A 419 -5.59 -3.00 35.70
N GLY A 420 -5.46 -2.51 34.47
CA GLY A 420 -5.87 -1.17 34.06
C GLY A 420 -4.96 -0.03 34.55
N PHE A 421 -5.22 1.16 34.01
CA PHE A 421 -4.46 2.38 34.26
C PHE A 421 -4.48 2.83 35.72
N GLY A 422 -5.54 2.52 36.48
CA GLY A 422 -5.68 2.93 37.88
C GLY A 422 -4.64 2.32 38.82
N THR A 423 -4.00 1.22 38.40
CA THR A 423 -2.98 0.51 39.18
C THR A 423 -1.56 0.99 38.91
N GLN A 424 -1.39 2.02 38.07
CA GLN A 424 -0.08 2.41 37.57
C GLN A 424 0.84 3.10 38.59
N PHE A 425 0.30 3.51 39.73
CA PHE A 425 1.02 4.20 40.80
C PHE A 425 1.07 3.39 42.09
N ASP A 426 0.56 2.16 42.07
CA ASP A 426 0.60 1.32 43.25
C ASP A 426 2.07 0.88 43.49
N PRO A 427 2.62 1.08 44.69
CA PRO A 427 3.96 0.62 45.00
C PRO A 427 4.11 -0.89 44.76
N GLY A 428 5.20 -1.29 44.10
CA GLY A 428 5.50 -2.67 43.73
C GLY A 428 4.80 -3.18 42.46
N ASN A 429 3.95 -2.38 41.81
CA ASN A 429 3.35 -2.77 40.54
C ASN A 429 4.29 -2.57 39.36
N ASN A 430 4.36 -3.60 38.51
CA ASN A 430 5.12 -3.62 37.27
C ASN A 430 4.28 -3.16 36.06
N VAL A 431 3.74 -1.95 36.10
CA VAL A 431 2.84 -1.41 35.06
C VAL A 431 3.62 -0.68 33.95
N PRO A 432 3.14 -0.70 32.69
CA PRO A 432 3.84 -0.02 31.61
C PRO A 432 3.76 1.50 31.77
N ARG A 433 4.92 2.16 31.73
CA ARG A 433 5.02 3.63 31.60
C ARG A 433 4.95 4.08 30.15
N GLN A 434 4.87 5.39 29.98
CA GLN A 434 5.09 6.03 28.69
C GLN A 434 6.58 5.96 28.32
N LEU A 435 6.90 5.79 27.04
CA LEU A 435 8.29 5.67 26.60
C LEU A 435 8.98 7.04 26.55
N VAL A 436 8.27 8.07 26.08
CA VAL A 436 8.72 9.47 26.09
C VAL A 436 7.62 10.35 26.67
N VAL A 437 7.97 11.19 27.64
CA VAL A 437 7.03 12.12 28.29
C VAL A 437 7.64 13.50 28.40
N MET A 438 6.91 14.50 27.88
CA MET A 438 7.22 15.90 28.11
C MET A 438 5.99 16.72 28.49
N GLY A 439 6.15 17.55 29.52
CA GLY A 439 5.12 18.47 30.00
C GLY A 439 4.24 17.92 31.12
N ASN A 440 3.20 18.68 31.47
CA ASN A 440 2.45 18.53 32.73
C ASN A 440 1.06 17.88 32.59
N GLY A 441 0.80 17.10 31.54
CA GLY A 441 -0.55 16.54 31.32
C GLY A 441 -1.64 17.60 31.03
N GLY A 442 -2.76 17.17 30.46
CA GLY A 442 -4.06 17.88 30.47
C GLY A 442 -4.16 19.24 29.73
N GLY A 443 -5.23 19.42 28.95
CA GLY A 443 -5.51 20.62 28.13
C GLY A 443 -5.74 21.96 28.86
N ASN A 444 -5.26 22.14 30.10
CA ASN A 444 -5.30 23.43 30.78
C ASN A 444 -4.26 24.38 30.19
N LEU A 445 -4.67 25.16 29.19
CA LEU A 445 -3.82 26.12 28.49
C LEU A 445 -3.13 27.13 29.42
N ALA A 446 -3.69 27.42 30.60
CA ALA A 446 -3.13 28.39 31.55
C ALA A 446 -1.85 27.90 32.27
N THR A 447 -1.54 26.60 32.21
CA THR A 447 -0.38 25.99 32.88
C THR A 447 0.60 25.34 31.90
N ALA A 448 0.69 25.86 30.66
CA ALA A 448 1.62 25.37 29.65
C ALA A 448 3.08 25.64 30.06
N GLY A 449 3.71 24.68 30.75
CA GLY A 449 5.12 24.74 31.10
C GLY A 449 6.06 24.33 29.96
N ALA A 450 5.57 23.53 29.00
CA ALA A 450 6.40 23.00 27.92
C ALA A 450 6.12 23.72 26.58
N THR A 451 7.14 24.32 25.95
CA THR A 451 6.97 25.09 24.69
C THR A 451 8.23 25.08 23.82
N ASN A 452 8.08 25.37 22.52
CA ASN A 452 9.21 25.55 21.59
C ASN A 452 10.10 24.30 21.52
N ILE A 453 9.49 23.12 21.43
CA ILE A 453 10.22 21.85 21.39
C ILE A 453 10.36 21.41 19.93
N THR A 454 11.56 20.99 19.54
CA THR A 454 11.85 20.36 18.27
C THR A 454 12.07 18.87 18.51
N PHE A 455 11.15 18.03 18.05
CA PHE A 455 11.23 16.58 18.17
C PHE A 455 11.26 15.98 16.76
N THR A 456 12.47 15.72 16.25
CA THR A 456 12.66 15.42 14.83
C THR A 456 13.52 14.20 14.55
N ASN A 457 13.27 13.54 13.42
CA ASN A 457 14.11 12.44 12.92
C ASN A 457 14.35 11.30 13.93
N ASN A 458 13.45 11.11 14.91
CA ASN A 458 13.59 10.08 15.92
C ASN A 458 12.94 8.77 15.46
N LEU A 459 13.53 7.65 15.86
CA LEU A 459 12.99 6.31 15.68
C LEU A 459 12.42 5.81 17.01
N ILE A 460 11.15 5.41 17.04
CA ILE A 460 10.46 4.96 18.25
C ILE A 460 10.07 3.50 18.05
N THR A 461 10.76 2.59 18.76
CA THR A 461 10.60 1.12 18.62
C THR A 461 10.36 0.42 19.96
N GLY A 462 10.33 1.17 21.07
CA GLY A 462 10.11 0.60 22.40
C GLY A 462 8.69 0.05 22.61
N VAL A 463 8.52 -0.63 23.73
CA VAL A 463 7.29 -1.33 24.14
C VAL A 463 6.71 -0.65 25.38
N ALA A 464 5.54 -0.02 25.22
CA ALA A 464 4.79 0.65 26.28
C ALA A 464 3.47 -0.04 26.66
N GLY A 465 3.34 -1.34 26.36
CA GLY A 465 2.14 -2.11 26.66
C GLY A 465 2.31 -3.61 26.48
N GLY A 466 1.25 -4.36 26.77
CA GLY A 466 1.18 -5.81 26.60
C GLY A 466 -0.06 -6.42 27.28
N ILE A 467 -0.05 -7.74 27.42
CA ILE A 467 -1.07 -8.47 28.18
C ILE A 467 -0.68 -8.51 29.66
N SER A 468 -1.62 -8.22 30.56
CA SER A 468 -1.40 -8.25 32.00
C SER A 468 -0.99 -9.65 32.46
N SER A 469 0.12 -9.76 33.16
CA SER A 469 0.55 -10.96 33.89
C SER A 469 -0.34 -11.29 35.10
N SER A 470 -1.20 -10.37 35.53
CA SER A 470 -2.09 -10.57 36.69
C SER A 470 -3.27 -11.50 36.34
N ASP A 471 -3.76 -11.43 35.11
CA ASP A 471 -4.89 -12.23 34.63
C ASP A 471 -4.66 -12.93 33.28
N ASN A 472 -3.54 -12.65 32.61
CA ASN A 472 -3.15 -13.15 31.29
C ASN A 472 -4.19 -12.91 30.18
N VAL A 473 -5.05 -11.90 30.34
CA VAL A 473 -6.13 -11.58 29.40
C VAL A 473 -6.27 -10.07 29.19
N SER A 474 -6.17 -9.25 30.24
CA SER A 474 -6.42 -7.82 30.15
C SER A 474 -5.27 -7.09 29.45
N GLU A 475 -5.57 -6.34 28.39
CA GLU A 475 -4.61 -5.42 27.79
C GLU A 475 -4.24 -4.29 28.76
N GLN A 476 -2.94 -4.04 28.84
CA GLN A 476 -2.31 -2.95 29.57
C GLN A 476 -1.51 -2.12 28.57
N GLY A 477 -1.64 -0.81 28.60
CA GLY A 477 -0.88 0.02 27.68
C GLY A 477 -0.84 1.47 28.09
N ASN A 478 0.25 2.11 27.69
CA ASN A 478 0.51 3.52 27.85
C ASN A 478 1.03 4.09 26.52
N THR A 479 0.94 5.41 26.37
CA THR A 479 1.35 6.08 25.13
C THR A 479 2.85 5.90 24.90
N LEU A 480 3.27 5.60 23.65
CA LEU A 480 4.71 5.60 23.32
C LEU A 480 5.30 6.99 23.55
N VAL A 481 4.77 8.02 22.88
CA VAL A 481 5.25 9.39 23.01
C VAL A 481 4.14 10.35 23.41
N THR A 482 4.28 10.99 24.57
CA THR A 482 3.42 12.11 25.01
C THR A 482 4.18 13.42 24.99
N LEU A 483 3.77 14.33 24.12
CA LEU A 483 4.32 15.69 24.03
C LEU A 483 3.21 16.70 24.32
N ASP A 484 3.07 17.09 25.60
CA ASP A 484 2.14 18.14 26.00
C ASP A 484 2.80 19.52 25.88
N VAL A 485 3.19 19.86 24.65
CA VAL A 485 4.08 20.98 24.30
C VAL A 485 3.39 21.96 23.36
N ALA A 486 3.57 23.27 23.55
CA ALA A 486 3.04 24.31 22.65
C ALA A 486 4.12 24.84 21.69
N ASN A 487 3.73 25.51 20.59
CA ASN A 487 4.67 26.18 19.67
C ASN A 487 5.82 25.27 19.19
N SER A 488 5.52 24.00 18.94
CA SER A 488 6.53 22.95 18.78
C SER A 488 6.50 22.33 17.38
N THR A 489 7.56 21.62 17.02
CA THR A 489 7.67 20.91 15.74
C THR A 489 7.94 19.43 15.99
N ILE A 490 7.11 18.58 15.41
CA ILE A 490 7.21 17.12 15.46
C ILE A 490 7.25 16.63 14.01
N SER A 491 8.45 16.31 13.51
CA SER A 491 8.60 15.95 12.09
C SER A 491 9.71 14.95 11.78
N GLY A 492 9.51 14.13 10.75
CA GLY A 492 10.52 13.14 10.33
C GLY A 492 10.66 11.94 11.27
N ASN A 493 9.79 11.80 12.27
CA ASN A 493 9.86 10.70 13.23
C ASN A 493 9.20 9.44 12.69
N THR A 494 9.69 8.26 13.10
CA THR A 494 9.06 6.97 12.79
C THR A 494 8.55 6.32 14.08
N PHE A 495 7.24 6.07 14.15
CA PHE A 495 6.57 5.40 15.27
C PHE A 495 6.28 3.95 14.91
N ALA A 496 7.15 3.04 15.33
CA ALA A 496 7.11 1.60 15.07
C ALA A 496 7.27 0.78 16.37
N GLY A 497 6.74 1.31 17.47
CA GLY A 497 6.78 0.66 18.78
C GLY A 497 5.48 -0.05 19.12
N THR A 498 5.51 -0.81 20.21
CA THR A 498 4.35 -1.58 20.69
C THR A 498 3.57 -0.80 21.76
N THR A 499 2.26 -0.70 21.60
CA THR A 499 1.36 -0.33 22.70
C THR A 499 0.00 -1.01 22.54
N ASN A 500 -0.77 -1.12 23.63
CA ASN A 500 -2.06 -1.82 23.68
C ASN A 500 -3.13 -0.96 24.36
N ARG A 501 -4.36 -1.48 24.48
CA ARG A 501 -5.48 -0.81 25.15
C ARG A 501 -5.84 0.52 24.45
N PHE A 502 -6.44 1.48 25.17
CA PHE A 502 -6.82 2.80 24.65
C PHE A 502 -5.64 3.79 24.58
N ALA A 503 -4.42 3.29 24.36
CA ALA A 503 -3.20 4.10 24.26
C ALA A 503 -2.95 4.62 22.84
N THR A 504 -1.88 5.40 22.65
CA THR A 504 -1.51 5.93 21.33
C THR A 504 -0.01 5.88 21.04
N SER A 505 0.37 5.91 19.76
CA SER A 505 1.78 6.09 19.38
C SER A 505 2.26 7.51 19.70
N LEU A 506 1.50 8.53 19.29
CA LEU A 506 1.77 9.92 19.58
C LEU A 506 0.56 10.59 20.24
N ARG A 507 0.80 11.37 21.30
CA ARG A 507 -0.20 12.21 21.96
C ARG A 507 0.30 13.65 22.06
N VAL A 508 -0.48 14.60 21.54
CA VAL A 508 -0.19 16.03 21.57
C VAL A 508 -1.43 16.80 22.00
N ARG A 509 -1.37 17.59 23.09
CA ARG A 509 -2.60 18.19 23.68
C ARG A 509 -2.58 19.71 23.84
N ARG A 510 -1.63 20.36 23.19
CA ARG A 510 -1.38 21.80 23.31
C ARG A 510 -1.37 22.45 21.91
N PRO A 511 -1.65 23.77 21.84
CA PRO A 511 -1.82 24.48 20.57
C PRO A 511 -0.50 24.68 19.82
N ASP A 512 -0.62 25.14 18.57
CA ASP A 512 0.48 25.64 17.75
C ASP A 512 1.64 24.64 17.58
N THR A 513 1.31 23.35 17.53
CA THR A 513 2.30 22.28 17.29
C THR A 513 2.17 21.75 15.88
N THR A 514 3.22 21.86 15.09
CA THR A 514 3.30 21.29 13.74
C THR A 514 3.60 19.80 13.83
N ILE A 515 2.76 18.97 13.20
CA ILE A 515 2.92 17.51 13.13
C ILE A 515 2.92 17.13 11.65
N SER A 516 4.09 16.89 11.05
CA SER A 516 4.22 16.64 9.61
C SER A 516 5.42 15.77 9.28
N GLY A 517 5.36 15.04 8.17
CA GLY A 517 6.45 14.19 7.69
C GLY A 517 6.82 13.02 8.61
N ASN A 518 5.96 12.64 9.54
CA ASN A 518 6.17 11.47 10.40
C ASN A 518 5.61 10.20 9.74
N THR A 519 6.15 9.05 10.12
CA THR A 519 5.70 7.73 9.69
C THR A 519 5.11 6.97 10.87
N PHE A 520 3.92 6.41 10.71
CA PHE A 520 3.23 5.61 11.72
C PHE A 520 3.04 4.18 11.22
N ASP A 521 3.47 3.22 12.02
CA ASP A 521 3.37 1.78 11.75
C ASP A 521 2.41 1.15 12.77
N SER A 522 1.48 0.31 12.28
CA SER A 522 0.44 -0.33 13.08
C SER A 522 0.70 -1.80 13.38
N SER A 523 1.80 -2.38 12.89
CA SER A 523 2.13 -3.80 13.01
C SER A 523 2.11 -4.32 14.45
N ASP A 524 2.67 -3.56 15.38
CA ASP A 524 2.75 -3.89 16.80
C ASP A 524 1.74 -3.13 17.68
N LEU A 525 0.69 -2.57 17.08
CA LEU A 525 -0.37 -1.86 17.81
C LEU A 525 -1.51 -2.80 18.20
N GLY A 526 -1.93 -2.73 19.46
CA GLY A 526 -3.13 -3.42 19.95
C GLY A 526 -4.42 -2.83 19.34
N ALA A 527 -5.44 -3.66 19.17
CA ALA A 527 -6.66 -3.32 18.40
C ALA A 527 -7.42 -2.09 18.92
N GLY A 528 -7.30 -1.76 20.22
CA GLY A 528 -7.94 -0.60 20.84
C GLY A 528 -7.14 0.71 20.78
N THR A 529 -5.96 0.69 20.16
CA THR A 529 -5.03 1.83 20.18
C THR A 529 -5.22 2.75 18.98
N ALA A 530 -4.66 3.97 19.07
CA ALA A 530 -4.62 4.91 17.95
C ALA A 530 -3.18 5.29 17.58
N HIS A 531 -2.94 5.67 16.33
CA HIS A 531 -1.65 6.27 15.97
C HIS A 531 -1.47 7.62 16.65
N LEU A 532 -2.51 8.45 16.58
CA LEU A 532 -2.41 9.85 16.95
C LEU A 532 -3.61 10.28 17.79
N PHE A 533 -3.35 10.99 18.88
CA PHE A 533 -4.34 11.79 19.59
C PHE A 533 -3.88 13.25 19.66
N VAL A 534 -4.72 14.15 19.15
CA VAL A 534 -4.50 15.60 19.14
C VAL A 534 -5.62 16.33 19.86
N GLN A 535 -5.26 17.26 20.75
CA GLN A 535 -6.20 18.14 21.42
C GLN A 535 -5.68 19.59 21.41
N ASN A 536 -6.58 20.56 21.28
CA ASN A 536 -6.29 22.01 21.28
C ASN A 536 -5.37 22.51 20.15
N ASN A 537 -5.01 21.65 19.20
CA ASN A 537 -4.26 22.07 18.02
C ASN A 537 -5.20 22.78 17.03
N THR A 538 -4.73 23.87 16.44
CA THR A 538 -5.46 24.64 15.44
C THR A 538 -5.45 23.96 14.07
N THR A 539 -4.48 23.08 13.81
CA THR A 539 -4.42 22.27 12.59
C THR A 539 -5.41 21.11 12.69
N PRO A 540 -6.41 21.02 11.80
CA PRO A 540 -7.37 19.92 11.81
C PRO A 540 -6.71 18.57 11.51
N VAL A 541 -7.24 17.47 12.06
CA VAL A 541 -6.68 16.12 11.90
C VAL A 541 -6.56 15.71 10.43
N GLN A 542 -7.49 16.11 9.57
CA GLN A 542 -7.41 15.83 8.13
C GLN A 542 -6.16 16.44 7.46
N SER A 543 -5.73 17.63 7.88
CA SER A 543 -4.50 18.26 7.37
C SER A 543 -3.24 17.61 7.95
N ILE A 544 -3.32 17.12 9.19
CA ILE A 544 -2.24 16.33 9.79
C ILE A 544 -2.11 14.99 9.06
N ALA A 545 -3.22 14.28 8.82
CA ALA A 545 -3.23 13.02 8.09
C ALA A 545 -2.59 13.17 6.70
N ALA A 546 -2.91 14.23 5.97
CA ALA A 546 -2.40 14.48 4.61
C ALA A 546 -0.89 14.77 4.52
N THR A 547 -0.24 15.13 5.64
CA THR A 547 1.19 15.47 5.66
C THR A 547 2.05 14.41 6.37
N ASN A 548 1.45 13.32 6.85
CA ASN A 548 2.14 12.23 7.52
C ASN A 548 1.86 10.91 6.77
N THR A 549 2.73 9.93 6.96
CA THR A 549 2.59 8.59 6.35
C THR A 549 2.05 7.63 7.41
N PHE A 550 1.03 6.86 7.05
CA PHE A 550 0.48 5.79 7.87
C PHE A 550 0.52 4.51 7.04
N ASP A 551 0.88 3.37 7.65
CA ASP A 551 0.69 2.06 7.02
C ASP A 551 -0.80 1.72 6.87
N ARG A 552 -1.65 2.30 7.74
CA ARG A 552 -3.11 2.44 7.62
C ARG A 552 -3.65 3.38 8.70
N GLY A 553 -4.68 4.17 8.39
CA GLY A 553 -5.18 5.22 9.28
C GLY A 553 -6.66 5.51 9.05
N VAL A 554 -7.45 5.61 10.13
CA VAL A 554 -8.89 5.90 10.08
C VAL A 554 -9.19 7.13 10.92
N TYR A 555 -9.88 8.12 10.36
CA TYR A 555 -10.26 9.33 11.09
C TYR A 555 -11.62 9.89 10.62
N VAL A 556 -12.15 10.82 11.42
CA VAL A 556 -13.32 11.65 11.06
C VAL A 556 -12.85 13.11 11.01
N ASP A 557 -13.38 13.90 10.08
CA ASP A 557 -13.05 15.32 9.98
C ASP A 557 -13.29 16.05 11.31
N ASN A 558 -12.33 16.88 11.71
CA ASN A 558 -12.34 17.64 12.96
C ASN A 558 -12.47 16.77 14.24
N SER A 559 -12.20 15.47 14.15
CA SER A 559 -12.00 14.61 15.32
C SER A 559 -10.67 14.91 16.02
N THR A 560 -10.41 14.21 17.12
CA THR A 560 -9.19 14.37 17.93
C THR A 560 -8.16 13.28 17.69
N GLY A 561 -8.29 12.43 16.68
CA GLY A 561 -7.32 11.36 16.50
C GLY A 561 -7.44 10.56 15.21
N ILE A 562 -6.40 9.75 14.97
CA ILE A 562 -6.27 8.83 13.84
C ILE A 562 -6.04 7.43 14.43
N GLY A 563 -7.01 6.54 14.24
CA GLY A 563 -6.92 5.13 14.60
C GLY A 563 -6.36 4.29 13.46
N HIS A 564 -6.24 2.97 13.64
CA HIS A 564 -5.81 2.03 12.59
C HIS A 564 -6.83 0.89 12.36
N ASN A 565 -7.71 0.63 13.34
CA ASN A 565 -8.72 -0.44 13.28
C ASN A 565 -10.04 0.08 12.68
N LEU A 566 -10.34 -0.30 11.44
CA LEU A 566 -11.55 0.12 10.74
C LEU A 566 -12.85 -0.41 11.38
N GLN A 567 -12.91 -1.68 11.77
CA GLN A 567 -14.12 -2.23 12.40
C GLN A 567 -14.40 -1.54 13.75
N GLY A 568 -13.35 -1.27 14.53
CA GLY A 568 -13.44 -0.50 15.77
C GLY A 568 -13.99 0.91 15.52
N ALA A 569 -13.50 1.59 14.48
CA ALA A 569 -13.99 2.91 14.08
C ALA A 569 -15.48 2.88 13.66
N ILE A 570 -15.89 1.92 12.83
CA ILE A 570 -17.29 1.71 12.43
C ILE A 570 -18.19 1.52 13.66
N ASN A 571 -17.75 0.72 14.63
CA ASN A 571 -18.49 0.47 15.85
C ASN A 571 -18.64 1.74 16.71
N ALA A 572 -17.59 2.56 16.79
CA ALA A 572 -17.53 3.74 17.65
C ALA A 572 -18.33 4.94 17.13
N VAL A 573 -18.43 5.13 15.80
CA VAL A 573 -19.06 6.34 15.24
C VAL A 573 -20.60 6.27 15.21
N PRO A 574 -21.29 7.42 15.34
CA PRO A 574 -22.72 7.53 15.07
C PRO A 574 -23.06 7.30 13.59
N ALA A 575 -24.32 6.92 13.31
CA ALA A 575 -24.81 6.90 11.94
C ALA A 575 -24.80 8.31 11.31
N GLY A 576 -24.59 8.40 10.00
CA GLY A 576 -24.41 9.64 9.23
C GLY A 576 -22.97 10.17 9.21
N THR A 577 -22.03 9.46 9.82
CA THR A 577 -20.61 9.86 9.87
C THR A 577 -19.87 9.45 8.60
N THR A 578 -18.94 10.30 8.15
CA THR A 578 -17.91 9.95 7.15
C THR A 578 -16.63 9.51 7.87
N LEU A 579 -16.21 8.28 7.60
CA LEU A 579 -14.90 7.74 7.97
C LEU A 579 -13.95 7.89 6.77
N HIS A 580 -12.81 8.53 7.00
CA HIS A 580 -11.74 8.66 6.02
C HIS A 580 -10.67 7.63 6.28
N LEU A 581 -10.24 6.93 5.22
CA LEU A 581 -9.14 5.98 5.25
C LEU A 581 -7.92 6.63 4.58
N THR A 582 -6.78 6.60 5.26
CA THR A 582 -5.51 6.85 4.58
C THR A 582 -5.19 5.67 3.66
N ALA A 583 -4.24 5.87 2.74
CA ALA A 583 -3.65 4.75 2.02
C ALA A 583 -3.04 3.75 3.01
N GLY A 584 -3.10 2.46 2.69
CA GLY A 584 -2.73 1.39 3.61
C GLY A 584 -3.56 0.12 3.47
N THR A 585 -3.13 -0.98 4.09
CA THR A 585 -3.83 -2.28 4.02
C THR A 585 -4.54 -2.63 5.34
N TYR A 586 -5.87 -2.66 5.31
CA TYR A 586 -6.74 -3.01 6.42
C TYR A 586 -7.09 -4.50 6.32
N VAL A 587 -6.42 -5.32 7.11
CA VAL A 587 -6.56 -6.78 7.07
C VAL A 587 -7.69 -7.23 8.00
N GLY A 588 -8.55 -8.12 7.49
CA GLY A 588 -9.59 -8.79 8.24
C GLY A 588 -10.99 -8.56 7.69
N ASN A 589 -11.92 -9.40 8.14
CA ASN A 589 -13.32 -9.31 7.76
C ASN A 589 -14.04 -8.19 8.54
N GLY A 590 -15.07 -7.61 7.96
CA GLY A 590 -15.81 -6.49 8.56
C GLY A 590 -17.30 -6.49 8.29
N THR A 591 -18.04 -5.76 9.12
CA THR A 591 -19.48 -5.53 8.97
C THR A 591 -19.81 -4.06 9.18
N ILE A 592 -20.50 -3.48 8.21
CA ILE A 592 -21.05 -2.13 8.24
C ILE A 592 -22.54 -2.25 8.55
N SER A 593 -22.88 -2.13 9.83
CA SER A 593 -24.24 -2.36 10.36
C SER A 593 -25.07 -1.09 10.53
N LYS A 594 -24.57 0.06 10.09
CA LYS A 594 -25.20 1.38 10.28
C LYS A 594 -24.85 2.30 9.10
N ALA A 595 -25.70 3.31 8.88
CA ALA A 595 -25.49 4.28 7.80
C ALA A 595 -24.23 5.11 8.04
N ILE A 596 -23.21 4.96 7.19
CA ILE A 596 -21.97 5.73 7.21
C ILE A 596 -21.44 5.89 5.79
N THR A 597 -20.52 6.84 5.61
CA THR A 597 -19.69 6.93 4.41
C THR A 597 -18.28 6.44 4.73
N ILE A 598 -17.72 5.56 3.92
CA ILE A 598 -16.31 5.19 3.92
C ILE A 598 -15.65 5.86 2.70
N SER A 599 -14.75 6.80 2.97
CA SER A 599 -14.01 7.56 1.97
C SER A 599 -12.57 7.05 1.94
N GLY A 600 -12.19 6.36 0.86
CA GLY A 600 -10.82 5.90 0.64
C GLY A 600 -9.87 7.01 0.18
N ALA A 601 -8.58 6.69 0.08
CA ALA A 601 -7.54 7.62 -0.35
C ALA A 601 -7.76 8.21 -1.76
N ASN A 602 -8.54 7.52 -2.60
CA ASN A 602 -8.85 7.94 -3.98
C ASN A 602 -10.34 8.28 -4.16
N VAL A 603 -11.00 8.78 -3.11
CA VAL A 603 -12.41 9.22 -3.16
C VAL A 603 -12.68 10.13 -4.38
N GLY A 604 -13.77 9.87 -5.09
CA GLY A 604 -14.17 10.63 -6.27
C GLY A 604 -13.35 10.36 -7.54
N SER A 605 -12.32 9.51 -7.48
CA SER A 605 -11.51 9.11 -8.64
C SER A 605 -11.92 7.72 -9.11
N SER A 606 -12.49 7.62 -10.32
CA SER A 606 -12.94 6.36 -10.93
C SER A 606 -11.92 5.22 -10.76
N GLY A 607 -12.39 3.98 -10.63
CA GLY A 607 -11.56 2.78 -10.51
C GLY A 607 -10.54 2.61 -11.64
N THR A 608 -10.79 3.20 -12.81
CA THR A 608 -9.90 3.14 -13.99
C THR A 608 -9.00 4.36 -14.16
N ALA A 609 -9.13 5.39 -13.31
CA ALA A 609 -8.29 6.58 -13.36
C ALA A 609 -6.86 6.28 -12.90
N THR A 610 -5.91 7.14 -13.27
CA THR A 610 -4.58 7.14 -12.64
C THR A 610 -4.72 7.57 -11.18
N ARG A 611 -4.43 6.65 -10.25
CA ARG A 611 -4.64 6.81 -8.82
C ARG A 611 -3.33 6.80 -8.02
N GLY A 612 -3.37 7.37 -6.82
CA GLY A 612 -2.27 7.33 -5.85
C GLY A 612 -2.22 6.00 -5.10
N ALA A 613 -1.55 6.01 -3.94
CA ALA A 613 -1.59 4.85 -3.04
C ALA A 613 -3.03 4.56 -2.55
N GLU A 614 -3.37 3.28 -2.40
CA GLU A 614 -4.75 2.83 -2.16
C GLU A 614 -5.07 2.59 -0.68
N SER A 615 -6.32 2.84 -0.29
CA SER A 615 -6.91 2.25 0.92
C SER A 615 -7.41 0.84 0.58
N ILE A 616 -6.68 -0.18 0.99
CA ILE A 616 -6.89 -1.59 0.61
C ILE A 616 -7.62 -2.33 1.73
N LEU A 617 -8.83 -2.80 1.48
CA LEU A 617 -9.55 -3.72 2.35
C LEU A 617 -9.21 -5.16 1.94
N ASP A 618 -8.44 -5.85 2.77
CA ASP A 618 -8.03 -7.25 2.57
C ASP A 618 -8.82 -8.17 3.52
N GLY A 619 -10.00 -8.58 3.07
CA GLY A 619 -10.95 -9.40 3.83
C GLY A 619 -12.33 -9.39 3.20
N GLU A 620 -13.27 -10.12 3.81
CA GLU A 620 -14.67 -10.17 3.40
C GLU A 620 -15.49 -9.12 4.17
N TRP A 621 -16.29 -8.33 3.45
CA TRP A 621 -17.05 -7.22 4.02
C TRP A 621 -18.55 -7.38 3.81
N LEU A 622 -19.32 -7.14 4.88
CA LEU A 622 -20.77 -7.21 4.87
C LEU A 622 -21.38 -5.83 5.10
N ILE A 623 -22.30 -5.40 4.23
CA ILE A 623 -23.23 -4.30 4.50
C ILE A 623 -24.55 -4.90 4.98
N ASP A 624 -24.88 -4.65 6.25
CA ASP A 624 -26.13 -5.05 6.92
C ASP A 624 -26.75 -3.83 7.63
N ALA A 625 -26.77 -2.70 6.92
CA ALA A 625 -27.25 -1.43 7.45
C ALA A 625 -28.69 -1.17 6.98
N SER A 626 -29.58 -0.86 7.91
CA SER A 626 -30.98 -0.52 7.58
C SER A 626 -31.17 0.84 6.90
N ALA A 627 -30.08 1.56 6.61
CA ALA A 627 -30.05 2.86 5.95
C ALA A 627 -28.76 2.99 5.11
N ALA A 628 -28.74 3.97 4.21
CA ALA A 628 -27.71 4.12 3.18
C ALA A 628 -26.27 4.07 3.73
N VAL A 629 -25.44 3.29 3.04
CA VAL A 629 -23.99 3.21 3.24
C VAL A 629 -23.35 3.65 1.93
N VAL A 630 -22.35 4.52 2.00
CA VAL A 630 -21.58 4.96 0.84
C VAL A 630 -20.15 4.46 0.99
N ILE A 631 -19.60 3.82 -0.04
CA ILE A 631 -18.18 3.47 -0.13
C ILE A 631 -17.66 4.12 -1.41
N ASP A 632 -16.59 4.91 -1.31
CA ASP A 632 -16.03 5.67 -2.42
C ASP A 632 -14.50 5.67 -2.38
N GLY A 633 -13.85 5.31 -3.50
CA GLY A 633 -12.40 5.41 -3.64
C GLY A 633 -11.59 4.36 -2.87
N VAL A 634 -12.15 3.18 -2.63
CA VAL A 634 -11.52 2.09 -1.86
C VAL A 634 -11.08 0.96 -2.80
N LYS A 635 -9.99 0.26 -2.48
CA LYS A 635 -9.61 -0.99 -3.14
C LYS A 635 -10.00 -2.17 -2.26
N PHE A 636 -10.77 -3.10 -2.79
CA PHE A 636 -11.04 -4.39 -2.19
C PHE A 636 -10.13 -5.44 -2.82
N LEU A 637 -9.41 -6.21 -1.99
CA LEU A 637 -8.45 -7.21 -2.44
C LEU A 637 -8.92 -8.62 -2.08
N ASN A 638 -9.08 -9.47 -3.08
CA ASN A 638 -9.15 -10.91 -2.92
C ASN A 638 -7.79 -11.55 -3.27
N ASN A 639 -7.08 -12.06 -2.27
CA ASN A 639 -5.79 -12.74 -2.43
C ASN A 639 -5.80 -14.17 -1.86
N ASN A 640 -6.98 -14.66 -1.47
CA ASN A 640 -7.13 -15.94 -0.79
C ASN A 640 -8.06 -16.86 -1.60
N PRO A 641 -7.57 -18.00 -2.11
CA PRO A 641 -8.39 -18.92 -2.91
C PRO A 641 -9.55 -19.56 -2.13
N SER A 642 -9.60 -19.43 -0.80
CA SER A 642 -10.69 -19.94 0.03
C SER A 642 -11.79 -18.92 0.31
N ARG A 643 -11.66 -17.66 -0.12
CA ARG A 643 -12.68 -16.63 0.10
C ARG A 643 -13.87 -16.84 -0.84
N SER A 644 -15.07 -16.51 -0.36
CA SER A 644 -16.25 -16.42 -1.22
C SER A 644 -16.39 -14.99 -1.75
N ASP A 645 -17.11 -14.14 -1.05
CA ASP A 645 -17.55 -12.85 -1.56
C ASP A 645 -16.73 -11.71 -0.94
N THR A 646 -16.22 -10.81 -1.76
CA THR A 646 -15.39 -9.70 -1.27
C THR A 646 -16.24 -8.65 -0.54
N LEU A 647 -17.39 -8.28 -1.13
CA LEU A 647 -18.40 -7.40 -0.55
C LEU A 647 -19.79 -8.04 -0.69
N THR A 648 -20.47 -8.27 0.42
CA THR A 648 -21.85 -8.75 0.47
C THR A 648 -22.81 -7.63 0.88
N LEU A 649 -23.92 -7.49 0.15
CA LEU A 649 -25.01 -6.57 0.46
C LEU A 649 -26.22 -7.38 0.97
N ALA A 650 -26.45 -7.36 2.29
CA ALA A 650 -27.60 -8.01 2.92
C ALA A 650 -28.87 -7.13 2.94
N THR A 651 -28.73 -5.84 2.61
CA THR A 651 -29.79 -4.85 2.55
C THR A 651 -29.70 -4.02 1.26
N ALA A 652 -30.79 -3.37 0.85
CA ALA A 652 -30.82 -2.41 -0.26
C ALA A 652 -31.31 -1.03 0.23
N ALA A 653 -30.72 -0.51 1.32
CA ALA A 653 -31.24 0.69 1.97
C ALA A 653 -30.80 2.01 1.32
N GLY A 654 -30.53 2.01 0.01
CA GLY A 654 -29.93 3.13 -0.72
C GLY A 654 -28.41 3.13 -0.68
N HIS A 655 -27.76 1.95 -0.68
CA HIS A 655 -26.31 1.86 -0.64
C HIS A 655 -25.68 2.31 -1.96
N ALA A 656 -24.51 2.95 -1.88
CA ALA A 656 -23.76 3.38 -3.04
C ALA A 656 -22.30 2.90 -2.95
N ILE A 657 -21.85 2.15 -3.94
CA ILE A 657 -20.48 1.64 -4.06
C ILE A 657 -19.88 2.28 -5.30
N ARG A 658 -18.94 3.20 -5.09
CA ARG A 658 -18.49 4.14 -6.13
C ARG A 658 -16.99 4.11 -6.29
N ASN A 659 -16.52 4.36 -7.50
CA ASN A 659 -15.12 4.73 -7.79
C ASN A 659 -14.09 3.80 -7.11
N SER A 660 -14.44 2.53 -6.93
CA SER A 660 -13.66 1.57 -6.15
C SER A 660 -13.00 0.56 -7.08
N ILE A 661 -11.96 -0.08 -6.60
CA ILE A 661 -11.29 -1.18 -7.30
C ILE A 661 -11.64 -2.46 -6.58
N PHE A 662 -12.09 -3.47 -7.29
CA PHE A 662 -12.21 -4.83 -6.81
C PHE A 662 -11.22 -5.68 -7.59
N GLU A 663 -10.20 -6.19 -6.91
CA GLU A 663 -9.10 -6.92 -7.53
C GLU A 663 -8.98 -8.31 -6.93
N SER A 664 -8.85 -9.34 -7.77
CA SER A 664 -8.43 -10.67 -7.32
C SER A 664 -7.06 -10.97 -7.88
N SER A 665 -6.16 -11.37 -6.99
CA SER A 665 -4.82 -11.86 -7.31
C SER A 665 -4.74 -13.40 -7.29
N VAL A 666 -5.89 -14.08 -7.14
CA VAL A 666 -5.95 -15.54 -7.11
C VAL A 666 -5.70 -16.12 -8.50
N VAL A 667 -4.52 -16.71 -8.70
CA VAL A 667 -4.12 -17.31 -9.98
C VAL A 667 -5.12 -18.36 -10.44
N GLY A 668 -5.61 -18.24 -11.67
CA GLY A 668 -6.41 -19.29 -12.29
C GLY A 668 -7.82 -19.46 -11.70
N GLY A 669 -8.31 -18.50 -10.91
CA GLY A 669 -9.59 -18.67 -10.21
C GLY A 669 -9.47 -19.60 -9.01
N GLY A 670 -10.11 -19.25 -7.90
CA GLY A 670 -10.27 -20.18 -6.78
C GLY A 670 -10.77 -21.55 -7.26
N THR A 671 -10.43 -22.63 -6.54
CA THR A 671 -10.72 -24.01 -6.94
C THR A 671 -12.18 -24.16 -7.40
N GLY A 672 -12.38 -24.38 -8.71
CA GLY A 672 -13.66 -24.26 -9.40
C GLY A 672 -14.87 -24.77 -8.62
N GLY A 673 -15.61 -23.84 -7.99
CA GLY A 673 -16.84 -24.16 -7.25
C GLY A 673 -17.20 -23.27 -6.06
N LEU A 674 -16.32 -22.38 -5.58
CA LEU A 674 -16.65 -21.43 -4.51
C LEU A 674 -17.10 -20.07 -5.08
N HIS A 675 -17.96 -19.38 -4.33
CA HIS A 675 -18.63 -18.11 -4.65
C HIS A 675 -17.64 -16.92 -4.77
N ASP A 676 -16.66 -16.96 -5.67
CA ASP A 676 -15.67 -15.88 -5.86
C ASP A 676 -16.29 -14.67 -6.59
N VAL A 677 -16.83 -13.70 -5.82
CA VAL A 677 -17.63 -12.56 -6.31
C VAL A 677 -17.13 -11.21 -5.75
N ALA A 678 -17.10 -10.12 -6.55
CA ALA A 678 -16.81 -8.74 -6.01
C ALA A 678 -17.91 -8.36 -5.06
N ILE A 679 -19.10 -8.32 -5.64
CA ILE A 679 -20.29 -7.75 -5.04
C ILE A 679 -21.38 -8.78 -5.21
N PHE A 680 -21.76 -9.37 -4.08
CA PHE A 680 -22.88 -10.28 -3.99
C PHE A 680 -24.03 -9.59 -3.28
N THR A 681 -25.25 -9.70 -3.82
CA THR A 681 -26.46 -9.28 -3.12
C THR A 681 -27.24 -10.48 -2.62
N HIS A 682 -27.84 -10.37 -1.44
CA HIS A 682 -28.88 -11.31 -1.02
C HIS A 682 -30.14 -11.17 -1.90
N VAL A 683 -31.15 -12.00 -1.65
CA VAL A 683 -32.48 -11.76 -2.22
C VAL A 683 -33.09 -10.55 -1.50
N LEU A 684 -33.27 -9.44 -2.21
CA LEU A 684 -33.65 -8.15 -1.64
C LEU A 684 -35.02 -7.72 -2.16
N SER A 685 -36.01 -7.67 -1.26
CA SER A 685 -37.43 -7.48 -1.65
C SER A 685 -37.80 -6.08 -2.13
N SER A 686 -37.05 -5.06 -1.68
CA SER A 686 -37.31 -3.65 -1.96
C SER A 686 -36.10 -2.79 -1.61
N GLY A 687 -36.10 -1.53 -2.05
CA GLY A 687 -35.03 -0.58 -1.80
C GLY A 687 -34.19 -0.31 -3.06
N SER A 688 -33.01 0.26 -2.89
CA SER A 688 -32.09 0.57 -3.99
C SER A 688 -30.61 0.37 -3.64
N ILE A 689 -29.83 0.02 -4.66
CA ILE A 689 -28.37 -0.08 -4.64
C ILE A 689 -27.84 0.61 -5.91
N THR A 690 -26.77 1.39 -5.76
CA THR A 690 -26.00 1.96 -6.87
C THR A 690 -24.57 1.46 -6.82
N ILE A 691 -24.09 0.91 -7.93
CA ILE A 691 -22.72 0.45 -8.13
C ILE A 691 -22.20 1.20 -9.35
N GLU A 692 -21.28 2.16 -9.17
CA GLU A 692 -20.86 3.03 -10.26
C GLU A 692 -19.38 3.39 -10.31
N GLY A 693 -18.83 3.53 -11.52
CA GLY A 693 -17.45 4.00 -11.72
C GLY A 693 -16.36 3.07 -11.18
N ASN A 694 -16.69 1.80 -10.89
CA ASN A 694 -15.75 0.84 -10.30
C ASN A 694 -14.93 0.11 -11.37
N LEU A 695 -13.73 -0.32 -11.01
CA LEU A 695 -12.96 -1.31 -11.77
C LEU A 695 -13.08 -2.66 -11.07
N ILE A 696 -13.56 -3.68 -11.77
CA ILE A 696 -13.66 -5.05 -11.30
C ILE A 696 -12.73 -5.90 -12.16
N THR A 697 -11.64 -6.43 -11.57
CA THR A 697 -10.56 -7.05 -12.34
C THR A 697 -10.00 -8.33 -11.72
N GLY A 698 -9.85 -9.36 -12.56
CA GLY A 698 -9.06 -10.54 -12.26
C GLY A 698 -7.57 -10.40 -12.57
N ASP A 699 -6.81 -11.44 -12.22
CA ASP A 699 -5.35 -11.52 -12.34
C ASP A 699 -4.84 -11.52 -13.79
N GLY A 700 -5.71 -11.85 -14.76
CA GLY A 700 -5.38 -11.89 -16.18
C GLY A 700 -4.58 -13.12 -16.62
N THR A 701 -4.39 -14.13 -15.76
CA THR A 701 -3.66 -15.34 -16.15
C THR A 701 -4.61 -16.44 -16.59
N PHE A 702 -4.89 -16.51 -17.90
CA PHE A 702 -5.69 -17.57 -18.51
C PHE A 702 -5.02 -18.13 -19.76
N ALA A 703 -5.16 -19.44 -20.00
CA ALA A 703 -4.71 -20.05 -21.24
C ALA A 703 -5.65 -19.65 -22.39
N ALA A 704 -5.10 -19.40 -23.59
CA ALA A 704 -5.87 -18.93 -24.75
C ALA A 704 -7.04 -19.87 -25.16
N SER A 705 -6.94 -21.16 -24.85
CA SER A 705 -7.99 -22.17 -25.09
C SER A 705 -8.93 -22.41 -23.89
N ALA A 706 -8.69 -21.72 -22.77
CA ALA A 706 -9.40 -21.88 -21.50
C ALA A 706 -9.84 -20.52 -20.95
N LYS A 707 -10.20 -19.58 -21.85
CA LYS A 707 -10.65 -18.22 -21.55
C LYS A 707 -11.77 -18.15 -20.47
N TYR A 708 -12.38 -19.28 -20.03
CA TYR A 708 -13.59 -19.34 -19.18
C TYR A 708 -13.58 -20.22 -17.92
N SER A 709 -12.69 -21.21 -17.74
CA SER A 709 -12.81 -22.13 -16.58
C SER A 709 -11.95 -21.77 -15.37
N THR A 710 -10.96 -20.88 -15.56
CA THR A 710 -9.91 -20.57 -14.56
C THR A 710 -9.66 -19.06 -14.43
N ALA A 711 -10.65 -18.18 -14.55
CA ALA A 711 -10.43 -16.76 -14.24
C ALA A 711 -10.43 -16.55 -12.72
N ALA A 712 -9.54 -15.68 -12.20
CA ALA A 712 -9.44 -15.25 -10.79
C ALA A 712 -10.74 -14.72 -10.17
N TRP A 713 -11.74 -14.46 -11.01
CA TRP A 713 -13.07 -13.98 -10.67
C TRP A 713 -14.10 -14.93 -11.24
N GLY A 714 -14.79 -15.65 -10.37
CA GLY A 714 -15.95 -16.44 -10.74
C GLY A 714 -17.05 -15.56 -11.34
N ARG A 715 -17.34 -14.41 -10.70
CA ARG A 715 -18.33 -13.41 -11.15
C ARG A 715 -17.95 -12.01 -10.68
N GLY A 716 -18.13 -10.99 -11.52
CA GLY A 716 -17.95 -9.58 -11.14
C GLY A 716 -19.00 -9.17 -10.12
N ILE A 717 -20.22 -8.96 -10.59
CA ILE A 717 -21.37 -8.64 -9.74
C ILE A 717 -22.40 -9.76 -9.87
N PHE A 718 -22.87 -10.28 -8.75
CA PHE A 718 -24.01 -11.19 -8.69
C PHE A 718 -25.15 -10.53 -7.92
N SER A 719 -26.23 -10.23 -8.64
CA SER A 719 -27.49 -9.81 -8.05
C SER A 719 -28.44 -10.98 -7.92
N ASN A 720 -28.90 -11.30 -6.71
CA ASN A 720 -29.80 -12.42 -6.44
C ASN A 720 -31.30 -12.04 -6.52
N GLY A 721 -31.61 -10.87 -7.09
CA GLY A 721 -32.97 -10.40 -7.35
C GLY A 721 -33.80 -10.09 -6.10
N GLY A 722 -35.13 -10.21 -6.24
CA GLY A 722 -36.11 -10.05 -5.15
C GLY A 722 -37.00 -8.81 -5.24
N GLY A 723 -36.68 -7.83 -6.09
CA GLY A 723 -37.48 -6.63 -6.33
C GLY A 723 -36.83 -5.31 -5.91
N ALA A 724 -35.69 -5.33 -5.24
CA ALA A 724 -34.87 -4.14 -5.04
C ALA A 724 -34.36 -3.57 -6.37
N SER A 725 -34.22 -2.24 -6.42
CA SER A 725 -33.63 -1.54 -7.55
C SER A 725 -32.11 -1.68 -7.52
N ILE A 726 -31.51 -2.08 -8.65
CA ILE A 726 -30.05 -2.09 -8.79
C ILE A 726 -29.64 -1.26 -10.01
N LYS A 727 -28.77 -0.28 -9.77
CA LYS A 727 -28.13 0.54 -10.81
C LYS A 727 -26.67 0.14 -10.92
N ILE A 728 -26.25 -0.29 -12.10
CA ILE A 728 -24.86 -0.68 -12.41
C ILE A 728 -24.39 0.22 -13.54
N LEU A 729 -23.68 1.29 -13.19
CA LEU A 729 -23.40 2.41 -14.09
C LEU A 729 -21.91 2.63 -14.29
N ASP A 730 -21.43 2.80 -15.52
CA ASP A 730 -20.07 3.24 -15.81
C ASP A 730 -18.95 2.39 -15.14
N ASN A 731 -19.20 1.10 -14.89
CA ASN A 731 -18.20 0.20 -14.33
C ASN A 731 -17.36 -0.43 -15.45
N THR A 732 -16.13 -0.79 -15.12
CA THR A 732 -15.22 -1.50 -16.04
C THR A 732 -14.91 -2.89 -15.49
N PHE A 733 -15.16 -3.91 -16.29
CA PHE A 733 -14.90 -5.32 -15.98
C PHE A 733 -13.76 -5.83 -16.86
N VAL A 734 -12.72 -6.35 -16.22
CA VAL A 734 -11.52 -6.83 -16.92
C VAL A 734 -11.16 -8.23 -16.43
N ASN A 735 -10.92 -9.17 -17.35
CA ASN A 735 -10.49 -10.53 -17.01
C ASN A 735 -11.47 -11.25 -16.03
N THR A 736 -12.78 -11.15 -16.30
CA THR A 736 -13.83 -11.75 -15.46
C THR A 736 -14.47 -12.96 -16.17
N ARG A 737 -14.81 -14.03 -15.44
CA ARG A 737 -15.55 -15.16 -16.06
C ARG A 737 -16.97 -14.75 -16.46
N THR A 738 -17.66 -14.05 -15.55
CA THR A 738 -18.96 -13.44 -15.81
C THR A 738 -18.89 -12.03 -15.25
N GLY A 739 -19.10 -11.00 -16.08
CA GLY A 739 -19.11 -9.61 -15.63
C GLY A 739 -20.28 -9.35 -14.70
N LEU A 740 -21.50 -9.53 -15.22
CA LEU A 740 -22.75 -9.37 -14.48
C LEU A 740 -23.58 -10.66 -14.51
N ASN A 741 -24.09 -11.07 -13.34
CA ASN A 741 -25.14 -12.08 -13.23
C ASN A 741 -26.34 -11.46 -12.52
N LEU A 742 -27.44 -11.27 -13.23
CA LEU A 742 -28.61 -10.51 -12.79
C LEU A 742 -29.83 -11.42 -12.66
N GLU A 743 -30.00 -12.08 -11.52
CA GLU A 743 -31.19 -12.90 -11.24
C GLU A 743 -32.40 -12.00 -10.92
N GLY A 744 -33.59 -12.38 -11.42
CA GLY A 744 -34.83 -11.67 -11.15
C GLY A 744 -34.82 -10.20 -11.61
N TYR A 745 -34.06 -9.89 -12.66
CA TYR A 745 -33.93 -8.54 -13.20
C TYR A 745 -35.25 -8.03 -13.79
N THR A 746 -35.58 -6.75 -13.59
CA THR A 746 -36.73 -6.11 -14.26
C THR A 746 -36.41 -4.65 -14.59
N ASN A 747 -36.82 -4.17 -15.77
CA ASN A 747 -36.58 -2.78 -16.17
C ASN A 747 -37.23 -1.75 -15.26
N ALA A 748 -38.39 -2.09 -14.69
CA ALA A 748 -39.14 -1.18 -13.82
C ALA A 748 -38.29 -0.71 -12.62
N ASN A 749 -37.33 -1.55 -12.21
CA ASN A 749 -36.57 -1.35 -10.99
C ASN A 749 -35.06 -1.21 -11.23
N SER A 750 -34.50 -1.61 -12.38
CA SER A 750 -33.03 -1.72 -12.53
C SER A 750 -32.49 -1.07 -13.80
N GLU A 751 -31.23 -0.68 -13.78
CA GLU A 751 -30.54 0.04 -14.85
C GLU A 751 -29.10 -0.47 -14.97
N VAL A 752 -28.67 -0.80 -16.19
CA VAL A 752 -27.32 -1.27 -16.50
C VAL A 752 -26.82 -0.48 -17.70
N SER A 753 -26.02 0.54 -17.43
CA SER A 753 -25.63 1.50 -18.47
C SER A 753 -24.17 1.94 -18.40
N GLY A 754 -23.56 2.18 -19.57
CA GLY A 754 -22.21 2.74 -19.66
C GLY A 754 -21.09 1.79 -19.23
N ASN A 755 -21.37 0.51 -19.00
CA ASN A 755 -20.35 -0.42 -18.51
C ASN A 755 -19.46 -0.91 -19.66
N ALA A 756 -18.19 -1.15 -19.35
CA ALA A 756 -17.21 -1.69 -20.29
C ALA A 756 -16.75 -3.08 -19.86
N PHE A 757 -16.80 -4.06 -20.76
CA PHE A 757 -16.36 -5.43 -20.54
C PHE A 757 -15.18 -5.72 -21.46
N THR A 758 -14.06 -6.16 -20.89
CA THR A 758 -12.85 -6.51 -21.65
C THR A 758 -12.29 -7.83 -21.18
N ASN A 759 -12.03 -8.75 -22.12
CA ASN A 759 -11.53 -10.11 -21.82
C ASN A 759 -12.44 -10.82 -20.79
N ALA A 760 -13.74 -10.87 -21.08
CA ALA A 760 -14.70 -11.53 -20.20
C ALA A 760 -15.27 -12.80 -20.84
N GLY A 761 -15.76 -13.73 -20.03
CA GLY A 761 -16.58 -14.83 -20.53
C GLY A 761 -17.96 -14.30 -20.92
N SER A 762 -18.92 -14.36 -20.01
CA SER A 762 -20.19 -13.65 -20.22
C SER A 762 -20.08 -12.20 -19.77
N GLY A 763 -20.42 -11.23 -20.62
CA GLY A 763 -20.53 -9.83 -20.24
C GLY A 763 -21.68 -9.63 -19.27
N ILE A 764 -22.92 -9.80 -19.77
CA ILE A 764 -24.15 -9.63 -19.01
C ILE A 764 -24.99 -10.91 -19.11
N SER A 765 -25.23 -11.55 -17.97
CA SER A 765 -26.17 -12.67 -17.84
C SER A 765 -27.43 -12.22 -17.10
N VAL A 766 -28.60 -12.53 -17.64
CA VAL A 766 -29.90 -12.16 -17.07
C VAL A 766 -30.68 -13.44 -16.74
N GLY A 767 -31.27 -13.50 -15.54
CA GLY A 767 -31.91 -14.69 -14.97
C GLY A 767 -33.34 -14.45 -14.46
N MET A 768 -34.04 -15.54 -14.16
CA MET A 768 -35.49 -15.63 -13.99
C MET A 768 -36.11 -14.84 -12.81
N PRO A 769 -37.39 -14.41 -12.93
CA PRO A 769 -38.21 -14.38 -14.14
C PRO A 769 -38.12 -13.01 -14.79
N SER A 770 -37.54 -12.89 -15.98
CA SER A 770 -37.57 -11.62 -16.72
C SER A 770 -38.06 -11.82 -18.16
N GLY A 771 -39.37 -12.02 -18.33
CA GLY A 771 -40.04 -11.78 -19.61
C GLY A 771 -40.40 -10.30 -19.77
N GLY A 772 -40.68 -9.88 -21.01
CA GLY A 772 -40.98 -8.49 -21.38
C GLY A 772 -39.80 -7.75 -22.00
N THR A 773 -39.97 -6.45 -22.27
CA THR A 773 -38.95 -5.62 -22.91
C THR A 773 -37.73 -5.44 -22.01
N LEU A 774 -36.51 -5.38 -22.55
CA LEU A 774 -35.22 -5.09 -21.90
C LEU A 774 -34.65 -3.76 -22.40
N SER A 775 -35.18 -2.63 -21.91
CA SER A 775 -34.88 -1.28 -22.38
C SER A 775 -33.93 -0.51 -21.47
N SER A 776 -33.61 -1.04 -20.27
CA SER A 776 -32.73 -0.38 -19.29
C SER A 776 -31.32 -0.99 -19.22
N ILE A 777 -31.01 -1.88 -20.16
CA ILE A 777 -29.65 -2.37 -20.44
C ILE A 777 -29.17 -1.67 -21.71
N GLN A 778 -28.37 -0.63 -21.56
CA GLN A 778 -28.06 0.31 -22.65
C GLN A 778 -26.61 0.79 -22.60
N ASP A 779 -26.06 1.24 -23.72
CA ASP A 779 -24.75 1.92 -23.78
C ASP A 779 -23.58 1.10 -23.18
N ASN A 780 -23.65 -0.23 -23.16
CA ASN A 780 -22.56 -1.07 -22.69
C ASN A 780 -21.63 -1.45 -23.85
N SER A 781 -20.33 -1.58 -23.56
CA SER A 781 -19.32 -1.93 -24.56
C SER A 781 -18.64 -3.25 -24.24
N PHE A 782 -18.42 -4.06 -25.27
CA PHE A 782 -17.85 -5.41 -25.13
C PHE A 782 -16.62 -5.55 -26.01
N LYS A 783 -15.50 -6.03 -25.46
CA LYS A 783 -14.27 -6.24 -26.21
C LYS A 783 -13.64 -7.58 -25.83
N ASN A 784 -13.51 -8.49 -26.80
CA ASN A 784 -13.05 -9.86 -26.54
C ASN A 784 -13.88 -10.51 -25.42
N VAL A 785 -15.20 -10.51 -25.62
CA VAL A 785 -16.22 -11.10 -24.74
C VAL A 785 -16.96 -12.17 -25.54
N ASP A 786 -17.44 -13.23 -24.90
CA ASP A 786 -17.78 -14.45 -25.61
C ASP A 786 -19.16 -14.54 -26.27
N THR A 787 -20.27 -14.00 -25.78
CA THR A 787 -20.70 -13.96 -24.40
C THR A 787 -21.30 -12.63 -23.99
N ASP A 788 -21.51 -11.67 -24.88
CA ASP A 788 -21.97 -10.32 -24.49
C ASP A 788 -23.27 -10.36 -23.69
N PHE A 789 -24.27 -11.06 -24.21
CA PHE A 789 -25.57 -11.24 -23.57
C PHE A 789 -25.94 -12.72 -23.45
N ASN A 790 -26.19 -13.18 -22.23
CA ASN A 790 -26.60 -14.55 -21.94
C ASN A 790 -27.94 -14.57 -21.18
N LEU A 791 -29.01 -14.88 -21.89
CA LEU A 791 -30.39 -14.88 -21.40
C LEU A 791 -30.96 -16.31 -21.29
N GLN A 792 -30.15 -17.35 -21.51
CA GLN A 792 -30.59 -18.75 -21.59
C GLN A 792 -31.36 -19.29 -20.37
N ASN A 793 -31.23 -18.61 -19.22
CA ASN A 793 -31.96 -18.99 -18.01
C ASN A 793 -33.37 -18.40 -17.95
N ILE A 794 -33.71 -17.41 -18.78
CA ILE A 794 -35.04 -16.81 -18.90
C ILE A 794 -35.96 -17.81 -19.60
N THR A 795 -37.14 -18.07 -19.04
CA THR A 795 -38.14 -19.01 -19.64
C THR A 795 -39.42 -18.33 -20.11
N GLN A 796 -39.46 -17.00 -20.07
CA GLN A 796 -40.57 -16.21 -20.62
C GLN A 796 -40.02 -15.37 -21.77
N GLY A 797 -40.82 -15.10 -22.79
CA GLY A 797 -40.39 -14.28 -23.93
C GLY A 797 -39.87 -12.91 -23.53
N GLU A 798 -38.69 -12.56 -24.02
CA GLU A 798 -38.11 -11.22 -23.88
C GLU A 798 -38.27 -10.37 -25.15
N GLN A 799 -38.17 -9.05 -25.02
CA GLN A 799 -37.97 -8.17 -26.18
C GLN A 799 -36.71 -7.35 -25.98
N PHE A 800 -35.72 -7.47 -26.86
CA PHE A 800 -34.47 -6.71 -26.75
C PHE A 800 -34.06 -6.14 -28.10
N ASP A 801 -34.09 -4.81 -28.19
CA ASP A 801 -33.59 -4.08 -29.34
C ASP A 801 -32.17 -3.61 -29.06
N LEU A 802 -31.19 -4.41 -29.49
CA LEU A 802 -29.77 -4.13 -29.33
C LEU A 802 -29.36 -2.90 -30.16
N GLY A 803 -29.92 -2.74 -31.35
CA GLY A 803 -29.63 -1.63 -32.25
C GLY A 803 -29.98 -0.26 -31.69
N THR A 804 -31.10 -0.11 -30.97
CA THR A 804 -31.48 1.18 -30.35
C THR A 804 -30.97 1.35 -28.91
N SER A 805 -30.52 0.26 -28.27
CA SER A 805 -29.99 0.29 -26.90
C SER A 805 -28.61 0.93 -26.76
N GLY A 806 -27.86 1.12 -27.86
CA GLY A 806 -26.49 1.65 -27.81
C GLY A 806 -25.45 0.66 -27.28
N ASN A 807 -25.82 -0.60 -27.03
CA ASN A 807 -24.87 -1.66 -26.72
C ASN A 807 -24.01 -1.99 -27.94
N VAL A 808 -22.70 -2.15 -27.76
CA VAL A 808 -21.75 -2.29 -28.89
C VAL A 808 -20.63 -3.28 -28.61
N ALA A 809 -20.34 -4.14 -29.58
CA ALA A 809 -19.11 -4.91 -29.62
C ALA A 809 -17.99 -4.08 -30.27
N LEU A 810 -16.84 -4.01 -29.62
CA LEU A 810 -15.66 -3.27 -30.07
C LEU A 810 -14.69 -4.21 -30.79
N PRO A 811 -13.98 -3.74 -31.83
CA PRO A 811 -13.02 -4.56 -32.57
C PRO A 811 -11.95 -5.22 -31.71
N ASP A 812 -11.64 -6.48 -32.03
CA ASP A 812 -10.53 -7.23 -31.43
C ASP A 812 -9.59 -7.81 -32.51
N PRO A 813 -8.45 -7.13 -32.77
CA PRO A 813 -7.45 -7.60 -33.72
C PRO A 813 -6.81 -8.94 -33.35
N LEU A 814 -6.87 -9.35 -32.06
CA LEU A 814 -6.27 -10.59 -31.60
C LEU A 814 -7.05 -11.83 -32.06
N ASN A 815 -8.35 -11.67 -32.34
CA ASN A 815 -9.22 -12.74 -32.81
C ASN A 815 -9.55 -12.63 -34.31
N GLY A 816 -9.00 -11.64 -35.02
CA GLY A 816 -9.29 -11.39 -36.44
C GLY A 816 -10.63 -10.68 -36.69
N ASP A 817 -11.28 -10.20 -35.63
CA ASP A 817 -12.55 -9.49 -35.68
C ASP A 817 -12.32 -7.97 -35.80
N ALA A 818 -12.23 -7.51 -37.04
CA ALA A 818 -11.93 -6.11 -37.35
C ALA A 818 -13.14 -5.17 -37.16
N ALA A 819 -14.37 -5.70 -37.10
CA ALA A 819 -15.61 -4.93 -36.98
C ALA A 819 -16.16 -4.90 -35.55
N GLY A 820 -15.84 -5.92 -34.74
CA GLY A 820 -16.55 -6.22 -33.50
C GLY A 820 -17.81 -7.02 -33.83
N THR A 821 -17.93 -8.21 -33.27
CA THR A 821 -19.09 -9.10 -33.42
C THR A 821 -19.83 -9.19 -32.10
N LEU A 822 -21.13 -8.89 -32.09
CA LEU A 822 -21.92 -8.99 -30.87
C LEU A 822 -22.53 -10.38 -30.71
N PHE A 823 -22.41 -10.97 -29.53
CA PHE A 823 -22.88 -12.32 -29.24
C PHE A 823 -24.07 -12.31 -28.28
N TYR A 824 -25.26 -12.65 -28.79
CA TYR A 824 -26.51 -12.70 -28.04
C TYR A 824 -27.09 -14.11 -27.97
N ARG A 825 -27.25 -14.65 -26.75
CA ARG A 825 -27.98 -15.91 -26.50
C ARG A 825 -29.31 -15.63 -25.82
N GLY A 826 -30.42 -15.85 -26.52
CA GLY A 826 -31.79 -15.64 -26.06
C GLY A 826 -32.28 -16.61 -24.98
N GLY A 827 -33.49 -16.38 -24.52
CA GLY A 827 -34.21 -17.17 -23.52
C GLY A 827 -34.77 -18.50 -24.04
N GLN A 828 -35.71 -19.08 -23.29
CA GLN A 828 -36.35 -20.37 -23.60
C GLN A 828 -37.84 -20.20 -23.95
N GLY A 829 -38.30 -18.97 -24.19
CA GLY A 829 -39.66 -18.69 -24.61
C GLY A 829 -39.69 -17.67 -25.75
N ASN A 830 -40.85 -17.51 -26.38
CA ASN A 830 -41.05 -16.73 -27.59
C ASN A 830 -40.56 -15.28 -27.47
N SER A 831 -39.40 -15.00 -28.02
CA SER A 831 -38.65 -13.77 -27.83
C SER A 831 -38.64 -12.92 -29.09
N SER A 832 -38.32 -11.64 -28.93
CA SER A 832 -38.10 -10.72 -30.04
C SER A 832 -36.77 -10.02 -29.85
N VAL A 833 -35.83 -10.22 -30.76
CA VAL A 833 -34.54 -9.57 -30.73
C VAL A 833 -34.29 -8.83 -32.04
N THR A 834 -33.82 -7.60 -31.93
CA THR A 834 -33.24 -6.84 -33.04
C THR A 834 -31.75 -6.68 -32.74
N GLY A 835 -30.88 -7.12 -33.64
CA GLY A 835 -29.44 -6.90 -33.55
C GLY A 835 -29.06 -5.44 -33.78
N THR A 836 -27.79 -5.21 -34.02
CA THR A 836 -27.15 -3.91 -34.15
C THR A 836 -27.04 -3.49 -35.63
N THR A 837 -26.16 -2.54 -35.92
CA THR A 837 -25.81 -2.15 -37.29
C THR A 837 -24.45 -2.71 -37.72
N GLY A 838 -23.83 -3.54 -36.87
CA GLY A 838 -22.63 -4.32 -37.17
C GLY A 838 -22.96 -5.80 -37.18
N ASN A 839 -21.94 -6.63 -37.40
CA ASN A 839 -22.14 -8.08 -37.48
C ASN A 839 -22.53 -8.65 -36.11
N ASP A 840 -23.61 -9.42 -36.06
CA ASP A 840 -24.09 -10.05 -34.85
C ASP A 840 -24.17 -11.57 -34.98
N VAL A 841 -24.12 -12.26 -33.85
CA VAL A 841 -24.47 -13.67 -33.72
C VAL A 841 -25.62 -13.80 -32.73
N LEU A 842 -26.80 -14.11 -33.25
CA LEU A 842 -28.07 -14.12 -32.53
C LEU A 842 -28.59 -15.55 -32.42
N TRP A 843 -28.70 -16.08 -31.21
CA TRP A 843 -29.35 -17.36 -30.92
C TRP A 843 -30.72 -17.13 -30.28
N GLY A 844 -31.80 -17.59 -30.90
CA GLY A 844 -33.16 -17.61 -30.32
C GLY A 844 -33.27 -18.61 -29.17
N ASN A 845 -32.75 -19.82 -29.39
CA ASN A 845 -32.81 -21.00 -28.52
C ASN A 845 -34.16 -21.73 -28.59
N ASN A 846 -35.00 -21.68 -27.56
CA ASN A 846 -36.28 -22.40 -27.58
C ASN A 846 -37.43 -21.39 -27.55
N GLY A 847 -38.54 -21.71 -28.21
CA GLY A 847 -39.69 -20.83 -28.34
C GLY A 847 -39.86 -20.40 -29.80
N ASP A 848 -41.00 -19.77 -30.11
CA ASP A 848 -41.23 -19.21 -31.45
C ASP A 848 -40.66 -17.78 -31.46
N ASP A 849 -39.44 -17.61 -31.96
CA ASP A 849 -38.68 -16.36 -31.86
C ASP A 849 -38.81 -15.46 -33.09
N LEU A 850 -38.77 -14.14 -32.87
CA LEU A 850 -38.72 -13.10 -33.89
C LEU A 850 -37.33 -12.44 -33.89
N ILE A 851 -36.53 -12.69 -34.91
CA ILE A 851 -35.12 -12.29 -34.95
C ILE A 851 -34.87 -11.36 -36.14
N ALA A 852 -34.51 -10.11 -35.90
CA ALA A 852 -33.99 -9.20 -36.92
C ALA A 852 -32.48 -9.06 -36.74
N GLY A 853 -31.68 -9.38 -37.77
CA GLY A 853 -30.22 -9.17 -37.73
C GLY A 853 -29.87 -7.71 -37.55
N GLY A 854 -30.56 -6.84 -38.30
CA GLY A 854 -30.28 -5.41 -38.30
C GLY A 854 -29.52 -5.07 -39.57
N GLY A 855 -28.39 -4.38 -39.47
CA GLY A 855 -27.48 -4.22 -40.60
C GLY A 855 -26.12 -4.81 -40.25
N GLY A 856 -25.34 -5.22 -41.25
CA GLY A 856 -24.14 -6.02 -41.00
C GLY A 856 -24.30 -7.39 -41.65
N ASN A 857 -23.31 -8.26 -41.48
CA ASN A 857 -23.43 -9.64 -41.94
C ASN A 857 -23.65 -10.52 -40.71
N ASP A 858 -24.90 -10.92 -40.49
CA ASP A 858 -25.30 -11.55 -39.23
C ASP A 858 -25.34 -13.07 -39.33
N THR A 859 -25.21 -13.73 -38.18
CA THR A 859 -25.46 -15.17 -38.04
C THR A 859 -26.64 -15.38 -37.10
N ILE A 860 -27.74 -15.89 -37.64
CA ILE A 860 -28.97 -16.13 -36.90
C ILE A 860 -29.16 -17.64 -36.73
N VAL A 861 -29.44 -18.06 -35.50
CA VAL A 861 -29.81 -19.43 -35.16
C VAL A 861 -31.14 -19.37 -34.44
N GLY A 862 -32.24 -19.75 -35.07
CA GLY A 862 -33.57 -19.74 -34.44
C GLY A 862 -33.60 -20.74 -33.30
N GLY A 863 -33.46 -22.02 -33.63
CA GLY A 863 -33.29 -23.09 -32.65
C GLY A 863 -34.47 -24.04 -32.64
N GLY A 864 -35.19 -24.13 -31.53
CA GLY A 864 -36.32 -25.03 -31.36
C GLY A 864 -37.62 -24.27 -31.17
N GLY A 865 -38.54 -24.37 -32.12
CA GLY A 865 -39.80 -23.65 -32.17
C GLY A 865 -40.12 -23.32 -33.62
N ASP A 866 -41.13 -22.48 -33.86
CA ASP A 866 -41.38 -21.92 -35.19
C ASP A 866 -40.78 -20.50 -35.27
N ASP A 867 -39.53 -20.40 -35.75
CA ASP A 867 -38.74 -19.16 -35.70
C ASP A 867 -38.88 -18.32 -36.98
N THR A 868 -38.94 -16.99 -36.82
CA THR A 868 -39.06 -16.03 -37.91
C THR A 868 -37.90 -15.04 -37.95
N ALA A 869 -37.15 -15.02 -39.05
CA ALA A 869 -36.21 -13.94 -39.33
C ALA A 869 -36.91 -12.75 -40.02
N ILE A 870 -36.63 -11.53 -39.57
CA ILE A 870 -37.26 -10.29 -40.06
C ILE A 870 -36.27 -9.48 -40.88
N LEU A 871 -36.66 -9.13 -42.11
CA LEU A 871 -35.89 -8.35 -43.08
C LEU A 871 -36.61 -7.00 -43.33
N SER A 872 -35.84 -5.92 -43.49
CA SER A 872 -36.37 -4.55 -43.55
C SER A 872 -36.89 -4.13 -44.93
N GLY A 873 -36.69 -4.97 -45.95
CA GLY A 873 -36.99 -4.70 -47.36
C GLY A 873 -38.07 -5.61 -47.93
N ASN A 874 -38.48 -5.37 -49.17
CA ASN A 874 -39.45 -6.24 -49.84
C ASN A 874 -38.76 -7.54 -50.30
N LEU A 875 -39.49 -8.62 -50.51
CA LEU A 875 -38.92 -9.90 -50.99
C LEU A 875 -38.02 -9.75 -52.23
N ALA A 876 -38.42 -8.89 -53.18
CA ALA A 876 -37.68 -8.65 -54.42
C ALA A 876 -36.34 -7.93 -54.23
N ASP A 877 -36.07 -7.42 -53.02
CA ASP A 877 -34.83 -6.74 -52.67
C ASP A 877 -33.71 -7.72 -52.24
N TYR A 878 -34.01 -9.02 -52.12
CA TYR A 878 -33.08 -10.03 -51.60
C TYR A 878 -32.81 -11.16 -52.58
N GLU A 879 -31.60 -11.69 -52.48
CA GLU A 879 -31.22 -13.00 -52.99
C GLU A 879 -31.20 -13.99 -51.83
N ILE A 880 -31.87 -15.12 -51.96
CA ILE A 880 -31.97 -16.17 -50.94
C ILE A 880 -31.34 -17.43 -51.53
N SER A 881 -30.42 -18.05 -50.80
CA SER A 881 -29.80 -19.31 -51.19
C SER A 881 -29.74 -20.25 -49.99
N ARG A 882 -29.95 -21.55 -50.20
CA ARG A 882 -29.84 -22.56 -49.13
C ARG A 882 -28.81 -23.62 -49.49
N VAL A 883 -27.97 -23.98 -48.52
CA VAL A 883 -27.05 -25.11 -48.59
C VAL A 883 -27.20 -25.91 -47.29
N ASP A 884 -27.65 -27.16 -47.41
CA ASP A 884 -28.00 -28.04 -46.28
C ASP A 884 -29.01 -27.37 -45.32
N GLU A 885 -28.63 -27.16 -44.06
CA GLU A 885 -29.44 -26.50 -43.03
C GLU A 885 -29.23 -24.99 -42.96
N THR A 886 -28.30 -24.44 -43.77
CA THR A 886 -27.90 -23.04 -43.75
C THR A 886 -28.53 -22.25 -44.90
N ILE A 887 -29.20 -21.15 -44.57
CA ILE A 887 -29.75 -20.19 -45.53
C ILE A 887 -28.85 -18.95 -45.54
N THR A 888 -28.50 -18.47 -46.71
CA THR A 888 -27.81 -17.19 -46.91
C THR A 888 -28.79 -16.20 -47.55
N ILE A 889 -29.00 -15.05 -46.91
CA ILE A 889 -29.85 -13.97 -47.42
C ILE A 889 -28.96 -12.76 -47.73
N THR A 890 -28.93 -12.31 -48.98
CA THR A 890 -28.13 -11.18 -49.43
C THR A 890 -29.01 -10.02 -49.83
N ASP A 891 -28.89 -8.88 -49.17
CA ASP A 891 -29.61 -7.64 -49.50
C ASP A 891 -28.98 -6.93 -50.71
N LEU A 892 -29.77 -6.79 -51.78
CA LEU A 892 -29.35 -6.22 -53.06
C LEU A 892 -29.58 -4.70 -53.15
N ARG A 893 -30.16 -4.07 -52.12
CA ARG A 893 -30.39 -2.62 -52.10
C ARG A 893 -29.08 -1.86 -51.98
N LEU A 894 -29.09 -0.59 -52.35
CA LEU A 894 -27.90 0.26 -52.28
C LEU A 894 -27.38 0.36 -50.85
N ASN A 895 -26.10 0.03 -50.66
CA ASN A 895 -25.39 -0.07 -49.38
C ASN A 895 -25.79 -1.26 -48.51
N SER A 896 -26.59 -2.21 -49.02
CA SER A 896 -26.99 -3.44 -48.33
C SER A 896 -27.43 -3.17 -46.88
N PRO A 897 -28.56 -2.43 -46.66
CA PRO A 897 -29.01 -2.06 -45.32
C PRO A 897 -29.09 -3.20 -44.31
N ASP A 898 -29.41 -4.42 -44.78
CA ASP A 898 -29.47 -5.65 -43.96
C ASP A 898 -28.27 -6.59 -44.24
N GLY A 899 -27.34 -6.19 -45.11
CA GLY A 899 -26.12 -6.93 -45.42
C GLY A 899 -26.32 -8.35 -45.98
N THR A 900 -25.46 -9.28 -45.54
CA THR A 900 -25.48 -10.70 -45.96
C THR A 900 -25.54 -11.60 -44.73
N ASP A 901 -26.73 -12.13 -44.47
CA ASP A 901 -27.04 -12.91 -43.27
C ASP A 901 -26.97 -14.41 -43.53
N THR A 902 -26.54 -15.15 -42.51
CA THR A 902 -26.49 -16.61 -42.48
C THR A 902 -27.43 -17.14 -41.40
N LEU A 903 -28.44 -17.92 -41.79
CA LEU A 903 -29.51 -18.39 -40.91
C LEU A 903 -29.50 -19.92 -40.81
N THR A 904 -29.77 -20.46 -39.63
CA THR A 904 -29.99 -21.90 -39.38
C THR A 904 -31.14 -22.11 -38.40
N GLY A 905 -31.91 -23.18 -38.57
CA GLY A 905 -33.08 -23.47 -37.71
C GLY A 905 -34.07 -22.30 -37.67
N VAL A 906 -34.41 -21.74 -38.83
CA VAL A 906 -35.41 -20.68 -39.02
C VAL A 906 -36.44 -21.19 -40.01
N GLU A 907 -37.72 -21.12 -39.63
CA GLU A 907 -38.85 -21.67 -40.37
C GLU A 907 -39.59 -20.61 -41.19
N SER A 908 -39.40 -19.31 -40.91
CA SER A 908 -40.07 -18.22 -41.63
C SER A 908 -39.18 -17.01 -41.90
N LEU A 909 -39.38 -16.36 -43.05
CA LEU A 909 -38.74 -15.11 -43.43
C LEU A 909 -39.81 -14.03 -43.62
N ALA A 910 -39.81 -13.01 -42.77
CA ALA A 910 -40.74 -11.88 -42.84
C ALA A 910 -40.08 -10.69 -43.55
N PHE A 911 -40.58 -10.35 -44.74
CA PHE A 911 -40.19 -9.18 -45.52
C PHE A 911 -41.18 -8.03 -45.29
N ALA A 912 -40.83 -6.82 -45.74
CA ALA A 912 -41.67 -5.63 -45.60
C ALA A 912 -43.03 -5.73 -46.33
N ASP A 913 -43.14 -6.59 -47.35
CA ASP A 913 -44.35 -6.77 -48.17
C ASP A 913 -45.03 -8.15 -48.05
N THR A 914 -44.35 -9.17 -47.50
CA THR A 914 -44.89 -10.55 -47.39
C THR A 914 -44.12 -11.39 -46.37
N THR A 915 -44.64 -12.54 -45.94
CA THR A 915 -43.91 -13.52 -45.12
C THR A 915 -43.86 -14.85 -45.84
N ILE A 916 -42.69 -15.47 -45.88
CA ILE A 916 -42.48 -16.77 -46.50
C ILE A 916 -42.25 -17.81 -45.42
N ASN A 917 -42.94 -18.95 -45.51
CA ASN A 917 -42.62 -20.12 -44.71
C ASN A 917 -41.62 -21.00 -45.48
N LEU A 918 -40.55 -21.39 -44.80
CA LEU A 918 -39.50 -22.26 -45.27
C LEU A 918 -39.88 -23.70 -44.92
N ALA A 919 -39.92 -24.57 -45.92
CA ALA A 919 -40.15 -25.99 -45.70
C ALA A 919 -39.05 -26.81 -46.37
N ILE A 920 -38.52 -27.77 -45.62
CA ILE A 920 -37.62 -28.80 -46.16
C ILE A 920 -38.51 -29.93 -46.65
N VAL A 921 -38.36 -30.30 -47.93
CA VAL A 921 -38.94 -31.54 -48.47
C VAL A 921 -37.80 -32.55 -48.57
N ASP A 922 -37.91 -33.68 -47.89
CA ASP A 922 -36.82 -34.69 -47.82
C ASP A 922 -36.61 -35.40 -49.16
N ASP A 923 -37.63 -35.46 -50.03
CA ASP A 923 -37.60 -36.04 -51.38
C ASP A 923 -38.51 -35.24 -52.34
N LEU A 924 -37.92 -34.45 -53.25
CA LEU A 924 -38.72 -33.71 -54.25
C LEU A 924 -39.21 -34.57 -55.41
N SER A 925 -38.76 -35.83 -55.50
CA SER A 925 -39.15 -36.77 -56.54
C SER A 925 -40.48 -37.49 -56.23
N ASP A 926 -40.95 -37.52 -54.97
CA ASP A 926 -42.28 -38.01 -54.59
C ASP A 926 -43.36 -36.92 -54.73
N PRO A 927 -44.23 -36.98 -55.75
CA PRO A 927 -45.26 -35.97 -55.97
C PRO A 927 -46.31 -35.93 -54.85
N ALA A 928 -46.49 -37.02 -54.08
CA ALA A 928 -47.44 -37.07 -52.97
C ALA A 928 -46.89 -36.36 -51.73
N GLU A 929 -45.58 -36.45 -51.50
CA GLU A 929 -44.89 -35.75 -50.42
C GLU A 929 -44.87 -34.25 -50.69
N VAL A 930 -44.40 -33.84 -51.88
CA VAL A 930 -44.43 -32.46 -52.35
C VAL A 930 -45.84 -31.86 -52.27
N GLN A 931 -46.86 -32.59 -52.75
CA GLN A 931 -48.25 -32.13 -52.67
C GLN A 931 -48.75 -32.02 -51.22
N SER A 932 -48.38 -32.96 -50.35
CA SER A 932 -48.79 -32.93 -48.93
C SER A 932 -48.18 -31.76 -48.16
N VAL A 933 -46.91 -31.42 -48.47
CA VAL A 933 -46.21 -30.27 -47.88
C VAL A 933 -46.83 -28.97 -48.38
N ILE A 934 -47.05 -28.82 -49.69
CA ILE A 934 -47.72 -27.66 -50.28
C ILE A 934 -49.13 -27.48 -49.68
N GLU A 935 -49.92 -28.55 -49.55
CA GLU A 935 -51.27 -28.49 -48.99
C GLU A 935 -51.28 -28.17 -47.49
N ALA A 936 -50.35 -28.73 -46.72
CA ALA A 936 -50.21 -28.45 -45.29
C ALA A 936 -49.84 -26.98 -45.05
N LEU A 937 -48.90 -26.43 -45.83
CA LEU A 937 -48.45 -25.05 -45.74
C LEU A 937 -49.53 -24.06 -46.19
N ALA A 938 -50.19 -24.33 -47.32
CA ALA A 938 -51.28 -23.49 -47.82
C ALA A 938 -52.50 -23.50 -46.88
N ALA A 939 -52.72 -24.58 -46.13
CA ALA A 939 -53.76 -24.68 -45.11
C ALA A 939 -53.38 -23.97 -43.80
N ALA A 940 -52.11 -24.03 -43.40
CA ALA A 940 -51.59 -23.34 -42.21
C ALA A 940 -51.63 -21.82 -42.38
N ASN A 941 -51.23 -21.31 -43.56
CA ASN A 941 -51.11 -19.88 -43.86
C ASN A 941 -51.75 -19.52 -45.22
N PRO A 942 -53.09 -19.34 -45.28
CA PRO A 942 -53.79 -19.11 -46.54
C PRO A 942 -53.44 -17.76 -47.18
N GLY A 943 -52.72 -17.78 -48.30
CA GLY A 943 -52.39 -16.59 -49.10
C GLY A 943 -50.93 -16.15 -49.08
N GLU A 944 -50.08 -16.75 -48.25
CA GLU A 944 -48.64 -16.44 -48.24
C GLU A 944 -47.87 -17.24 -49.32
N PRO A 945 -46.76 -16.70 -49.85
CA PRO A 945 -45.85 -17.45 -50.72
C PRO A 945 -45.20 -18.64 -50.01
N VAL A 946 -44.93 -19.70 -50.76
CA VAL A 946 -44.21 -20.89 -50.27
C VAL A 946 -42.93 -21.07 -51.07
N VAL A 947 -41.83 -21.40 -50.41
CA VAL A 947 -40.57 -21.79 -51.05
C VAL A 947 -40.36 -23.28 -50.84
N LEU A 948 -39.99 -23.99 -51.92
CA LEU A 948 -39.57 -25.39 -51.90
C LEU A 948 -38.13 -25.48 -52.41
N GLU A 949 -37.27 -26.12 -51.64
CA GLU A 949 -35.85 -26.30 -51.97
C GLU A 949 -35.56 -27.79 -52.21
N GLY A 950 -34.75 -28.10 -53.22
CA GLY A 950 -34.33 -29.48 -53.51
C GLY A 950 -33.12 -29.93 -52.71
N THR A 951 -33.11 -31.21 -52.32
CA THR A 951 -31.90 -31.86 -51.82
C THR A 951 -31.12 -32.47 -52.98
N ALA A 952 -29.81 -32.69 -52.79
CA ALA A 952 -28.92 -33.14 -53.85
C ALA A 952 -29.36 -34.48 -54.47
N GLY A 953 -29.51 -34.52 -55.80
CA GLY A 953 -29.76 -35.74 -56.58
C GLY A 953 -31.18 -35.93 -57.16
N ASP A 954 -32.02 -34.90 -57.15
CA ASP A 954 -33.38 -34.96 -57.69
C ASP A 954 -33.44 -34.51 -59.17
N ASP A 955 -33.43 -35.48 -60.11
CA ASP A 955 -33.48 -35.23 -61.55
C ASP A 955 -34.85 -34.66 -62.03
N THR A 956 -35.94 -34.76 -61.25
CA THR A 956 -37.27 -34.30 -61.68
C THR A 956 -38.21 -33.95 -60.52
N ILE A 957 -38.67 -32.70 -60.44
CA ILE A 957 -39.79 -32.29 -59.59
C ILE A 957 -41.11 -32.48 -60.34
N VAL A 958 -42.12 -33.07 -59.69
CA VAL A 958 -43.47 -33.13 -60.24
C VAL A 958 -44.48 -32.45 -59.30
N ILE A 959 -45.05 -31.34 -59.75
CA ILE A 959 -46.17 -30.66 -59.09
C ILE A 959 -47.47 -31.14 -59.73
N ASP A 960 -48.28 -31.91 -59.00
CA ASP A 960 -49.53 -32.48 -59.54
C ASP A 960 -50.77 -31.69 -59.11
N LEU A 961 -51.22 -30.75 -59.94
CA LEU A 961 -52.40 -29.93 -59.69
C LEU A 961 -53.71 -30.62 -60.10
N SER A 962 -53.68 -31.89 -60.55
CA SER A 962 -54.86 -32.55 -61.15
C SER A 962 -56.02 -32.82 -60.18
N SER A 963 -55.77 -32.79 -58.86
CA SER A 963 -56.76 -33.02 -57.80
C SER A 963 -57.62 -31.80 -57.44
N GLY A 964 -57.27 -30.59 -57.91
CA GLY A 964 -58.07 -29.38 -57.74
C GLY A 964 -57.86 -28.59 -56.43
N ASN A 965 -56.76 -28.84 -55.69
CA ASN A 965 -56.36 -27.99 -54.57
C ASN A 965 -55.45 -26.83 -55.04
N TRP A 966 -55.67 -25.64 -54.48
CA TRP A 966 -55.19 -24.36 -55.01
C TRP A 966 -53.78 -24.04 -54.52
N LEU A 967 -52.88 -23.76 -55.47
CA LEU A 967 -51.54 -23.24 -55.20
C LEU A 967 -51.58 -21.98 -54.31
N PRO A 968 -50.52 -21.74 -53.50
CA PRO A 968 -50.27 -20.41 -52.93
C PRO A 968 -50.18 -19.36 -54.06
N ASP A 969 -50.43 -18.08 -53.75
CA ASP A 969 -50.35 -16.99 -54.74
C ASP A 969 -48.99 -16.93 -55.48
N LEU A 970 -47.93 -17.33 -54.77
CA LEU A 970 -46.59 -17.50 -55.30
C LEU A 970 -45.95 -18.78 -54.72
N LEU A 971 -45.45 -19.67 -55.58
CA LEU A 971 -44.60 -20.79 -55.21
C LEU A 971 -43.20 -20.53 -55.78
N ILE A 972 -42.16 -20.59 -54.97
CA ILE A 972 -40.77 -20.43 -55.40
C ILE A 972 -40.10 -21.80 -55.27
N ILE A 973 -39.32 -22.18 -56.28
CA ILE A 973 -38.57 -23.42 -56.31
C ILE A 973 -37.12 -23.07 -56.65
N ASP A 974 -36.21 -23.24 -55.70
CA ASP A 974 -34.80 -23.00 -55.97
C ASP A 974 -34.02 -24.32 -56.09
N GLY A 975 -33.14 -24.36 -57.09
CA GLY A 975 -32.42 -25.56 -57.54
C GLY A 975 -31.15 -25.86 -56.74
N GLY A 976 -30.73 -24.95 -55.86
CA GLY A 976 -29.51 -25.06 -55.06
C GLY A 976 -28.21 -24.71 -55.82
N SER A 977 -27.12 -24.55 -55.06
CA SER A 977 -25.82 -24.01 -55.51
C SER A 977 -25.18 -24.72 -56.72
N GLN A 978 -24.47 -23.93 -57.56
CA GLN A 978 -23.71 -24.27 -58.78
C GLN A 978 -22.64 -25.39 -58.68
N THR A 979 -22.52 -26.07 -57.55
CA THR A 979 -21.39 -26.97 -57.25
C THR A 979 -21.78 -28.43 -56.99
N ILE A 980 -23.07 -28.74 -56.76
CA ILE A 980 -23.50 -30.09 -56.37
C ILE A 980 -24.91 -30.41 -56.90
N GLY A 981 -25.05 -30.83 -58.16
CA GLY A 981 -26.19 -31.62 -58.66
C GLY A 981 -27.58 -31.06 -58.34
N GLY A 982 -27.91 -29.90 -58.90
CA GLY A 982 -29.23 -29.27 -58.85
C GLY A 982 -30.30 -29.95 -59.73
N ILE A 983 -31.46 -29.29 -59.84
CA ILE A 983 -32.70 -29.88 -60.37
C ILE A 983 -32.73 -29.84 -61.91
N ASP A 984 -32.89 -30.99 -62.57
CA ASP A 984 -32.84 -31.11 -64.04
C ASP A 984 -34.17 -30.79 -64.76
N THR A 985 -35.31 -31.16 -64.17
CA THR A 985 -36.63 -31.06 -64.82
C THR A 985 -37.74 -30.66 -63.85
N LEU A 986 -38.59 -29.70 -64.23
CA LEU A 986 -39.82 -29.35 -63.51
C LEU A 986 -41.05 -29.77 -64.33
N VAL A 987 -41.92 -30.61 -63.76
CA VAL A 987 -43.18 -31.06 -64.38
C VAL A 987 -44.35 -30.53 -63.56
N VAL A 988 -45.11 -29.58 -64.12
CA VAL A 988 -46.37 -29.10 -63.53
C VAL A 988 -47.54 -29.74 -64.26
N LYS A 989 -48.29 -30.62 -63.60
CA LYS A 989 -49.50 -31.23 -64.18
C LYS A 989 -50.72 -30.39 -63.84
N THR A 990 -51.56 -30.07 -64.82
CA THR A 990 -52.73 -29.19 -64.62
C THR A 990 -54.07 -29.96 -64.73
N PRO A 991 -55.16 -29.49 -64.09
CA PRO A 991 -56.48 -30.15 -64.17
C PRO A 991 -57.07 -30.27 -65.58
N ASP A 992 -56.67 -29.39 -66.50
CA ASP A 992 -57.12 -29.37 -67.90
C ASP A 992 -56.24 -30.22 -68.84
N GLY A 993 -55.21 -30.89 -68.29
CA GLY A 993 -54.28 -31.75 -69.03
C GLY A 993 -53.18 -31.01 -69.81
N GLN A 994 -53.02 -29.70 -69.60
CA GLN A 994 -51.92 -28.89 -70.15
C GLN A 994 -50.67 -28.96 -69.25
N ASN A 995 -50.08 -30.15 -69.10
CA ASN A 995 -48.89 -30.30 -68.29
C ASN A 995 -47.74 -29.43 -68.85
N VAL A 996 -47.13 -28.60 -68.02
CA VAL A 996 -45.96 -27.79 -68.35
C VAL A 996 -44.73 -28.56 -67.90
N VAL A 997 -43.85 -28.91 -68.84
CA VAL A 997 -42.54 -29.49 -68.52
C VAL A 997 -41.50 -28.44 -68.86
N TYR A 998 -40.72 -28.04 -67.86
CA TYR A 998 -39.58 -27.17 -68.03
C TYR A 998 -38.29 -27.98 -67.89
N THR A 999 -37.39 -27.81 -68.85
CA THR A 999 -36.07 -28.42 -68.91
C THR A 999 -35.11 -27.35 -69.45
N PRO A 1000 -34.04 -26.96 -68.74
CA PRO A 1000 -33.11 -25.92 -69.18
C PRO A 1000 -32.36 -26.30 -70.49
N ASP A 1001 -31.87 -25.30 -71.23
CA ASP A 1001 -30.94 -25.51 -72.36
C ASP A 1001 -29.53 -25.80 -71.84
N THR A 1002 -28.81 -26.67 -72.55
CA THR A 1002 -27.49 -27.30 -72.32
C THR A 1002 -26.29 -26.37 -72.00
N THR A 1003 -26.50 -25.05 -71.81
CA THR A 1003 -25.38 -24.11 -71.67
C THR A 1003 -25.47 -23.14 -70.50
N THR A 1004 -26.61 -23.03 -69.81
CA THR A 1004 -26.79 -22.12 -68.66
C THR A 1004 -27.83 -22.65 -67.70
N PHE A 1005 -27.65 -22.40 -66.39
CA PHE A 1005 -28.70 -22.62 -65.39
C PHE A 1005 -29.99 -21.92 -65.79
N GLY A 1006 -31.12 -22.61 -65.62
CA GLY A 1006 -32.43 -22.15 -66.03
C GLY A 1006 -33.17 -21.43 -64.91
N SER A 1007 -33.56 -20.17 -65.13
CA SER A 1007 -34.55 -19.49 -64.30
C SER A 1007 -35.77 -19.07 -65.12
N GLY A 1008 -36.93 -19.00 -64.49
CA GLY A 1008 -38.15 -18.68 -65.19
C GLY A 1008 -39.38 -18.57 -64.30
N GLU A 1009 -40.49 -18.20 -64.94
CA GLU A 1009 -41.78 -18.04 -64.27
C GLU A 1009 -42.86 -18.78 -65.06
N ILE A 1010 -43.63 -19.63 -64.38
CA ILE A 1010 -44.82 -20.31 -64.91
C ILE A 1010 -46.05 -19.73 -64.20
N VAL A 1011 -46.95 -19.11 -64.97
CA VAL A 1011 -48.21 -18.55 -64.44
C VAL A 1011 -49.37 -19.43 -64.86
N ILE A 1012 -50.09 -19.99 -63.87
CA ILE A 1012 -51.25 -20.87 -64.11
C ILE A 1012 -52.41 -20.39 -63.23
N GLY A 1013 -53.55 -20.04 -63.87
CA GLY A 1013 -54.77 -19.68 -63.13
C GLY A 1013 -54.68 -18.39 -62.29
N GLY A 1014 -53.72 -17.50 -62.56
CA GLY A 1014 -53.48 -16.28 -61.78
C GLY A 1014 -52.53 -16.47 -60.59
N LYS A 1015 -51.99 -17.67 -60.41
CA LYS A 1015 -50.96 -18.04 -59.43
C LYS A 1015 -49.61 -18.15 -60.15
N THR A 1016 -48.52 -17.82 -59.48
CA THR A 1016 -47.18 -17.80 -60.06
C THR A 1016 -46.29 -18.87 -59.45
N ILE A 1017 -45.59 -19.64 -60.28
CA ILE A 1017 -44.46 -20.51 -59.88
C ILE A 1017 -43.19 -19.86 -60.42
N ARG A 1018 -42.27 -19.46 -59.54
CA ARG A 1018 -40.93 -19.00 -59.91
C ARG A 1018 -39.92 -20.10 -59.64
N PHE A 1019 -38.95 -20.22 -60.51
CA PHE A 1019 -37.86 -21.16 -60.32
C PHE A 1019 -36.52 -20.58 -60.74
N SER A 1020 -35.47 -20.97 -60.03
CA SER A 1020 -34.08 -20.52 -60.20
C SER A 1020 -33.11 -21.68 -60.06
N ASP A 1021 -31.91 -21.51 -60.63
CA ASP A 1021 -30.77 -22.42 -60.47
C ASP A 1021 -30.99 -23.89 -60.86
N PHE A 1022 -31.83 -24.16 -61.86
CA PHE A 1022 -31.99 -25.49 -62.45
C PHE A 1022 -30.76 -25.87 -63.29
N GLU A 1023 -30.21 -27.07 -63.07
CA GLU A 1023 -29.00 -27.53 -63.76
C GLU A 1023 -29.23 -27.74 -65.27
N PRO A 1024 -28.25 -27.39 -66.13
CA PRO A 1024 -28.32 -27.73 -67.55
C PRO A 1024 -28.12 -29.23 -67.75
N VAL A 1025 -29.01 -29.87 -68.50
CA VAL A 1025 -28.97 -31.32 -68.75
C VAL A 1025 -27.72 -31.72 -69.55
N ASP A 1026 -26.76 -32.41 -68.92
CA ASP A 1026 -25.58 -32.97 -69.59
C ASP A 1026 -25.93 -34.27 -70.34
N PHE A 1027 -26.03 -34.22 -71.66
CA PHE A 1027 -26.17 -35.42 -72.51
C PHE A 1027 -24.81 -36.11 -72.74
N GLU A 1028 -24.16 -36.64 -71.70
CA GLU A 1028 -23.03 -37.58 -71.87
C GLU A 1028 -23.06 -38.73 -70.86
N PHE A 1029 -23.79 -39.82 -71.18
CA PHE A 1029 -23.29 -41.20 -71.18
C PHE A 1029 -24.35 -42.19 -71.73
N LEU A 1030 -24.52 -42.21 -73.06
CA LEU A 1030 -25.01 -43.40 -73.76
C LEU A 1030 -24.00 -43.82 -74.83
N GLY A 1031 -23.03 -44.62 -74.41
CA GLY A 1031 -22.16 -45.41 -75.27
C GLY A 1031 -21.28 -46.33 -74.41
N VAL A 1032 -21.15 -47.64 -74.64
CA VAL A 1032 -21.45 -48.46 -75.84
C VAL A 1032 -21.59 -49.93 -75.41
N GLY A 1033 -22.50 -50.69 -76.03
CA GLY A 1033 -22.55 -52.15 -75.93
C GLY A 1033 -23.27 -52.78 -77.12
N SER A 1034 -22.50 -53.27 -78.09
CA SER A 1034 -22.87 -53.94 -79.35
C SER A 1034 -24.00 -54.98 -79.28
N SER A 1035 -24.99 -54.88 -80.18
CA SER A 1035 -25.18 -55.73 -81.38
C SER A 1035 -26.43 -55.32 -82.15
#